data_AF-M5BKY3-F1
#
_entry.id   AF-M5BKY3-F1
#
_cell.length_a   1.000
_cell.length_b   1.000
_cell.length_c   1.000
_cell.angle_alpha   90.00
_cell.angle_beta   90.00
_cell.angle_gamma   90.00
#
_symmetry.space_group_name_H-M   'P 1'
#
loop_
_entity.id
_entity.type
_entity.pdbx_description
1 polymer ?
#
loop_
_entity_poly.entity_id
_entity_poly.type
_entity_poly.pdbx_seq_one_letter_code
_entity_poly.pdbx_strand_id
1 'polypeptide(L)'
;MSRRQPSKIELPSDVPTNAAYGNRSPLSPHSTLNVPLMMRERNVEAAMMKPPTNGLYSSAAASTSNLSLASRADTLDGHTAPGSVTSKYMLTPDPSKWGTNVHLNVPEPDDHLHNPDPRRDRLNDAGGSIFNPRGLANLGCLLILALMLTGLFAVYPITDGFLRRTNTLGGYNLGGINASGQVPEITGNFALIDRDTPESAYTHMSLEDGSEWDLVFSDEFNTDGRSFYPGDDPYWEAVDLHYWGTNNLEWYSPDQVTTKGGFLHVTLENTRWRGLDYKGGMIASWNKFCFTGGYFVDGTFVGRAAPEIDVFEAIISNQVGYISQSGQWAPFNYQYAWKNTSDNLHILSEDTEFNTYVGGVLQQCSSGLSKTNQACYEEDGGCFAVYGFEYKPGNDGYILWTNDNKPAWKLYGAGMGPDDNVKIGHRPVPQEPMYMIINLGMSPQFGALDFERLVFPTTMLVDWVRVYQPKDNHNIGCDPEDFPTRDYINNYLEAYTNPKVVPANKMSTHKKTMSGLRLYPNPLELCFETLPVPDITHPDDAIVKVTLAGLCGSDLHAYRGLETFDIPYITGHELVGIVVSLGESFQKVAAGRPDLYSTLKIGDKVVSPFTSSCGECRPCRIGFTARCDDSLLFGSPRLPGAQAQYIRIPRAGGTLFRIPQDESTLGTEPAARIRTSDASLILLADILPTGYFAALQAIQHPNLAYAFAHKSFPVIPGFVSAFITGGESVKVEVDDAKLAFAVVGLGPVGLCALVSLVELLGLTRTPNFAIVAVDPNEARRAKAEAILATLGSSPGGVIRVVSLEDAPRVSKELSGGLGCDAILEVVGNNSALQLAYELIRPFGVISSVGETSVDRPPIDDHPPRDTMRYYQQKYPEVEDLVMVQVRQIAEMGAYVKLLEYDNIEGMILLSELSRRRIRSIQKLIRVGRNEVVVVLRVDKEKGYIDLSKRRVSPEDITKCEEKFMKSKAVASIMRHVATRTTGAVDEAPKEAEAAPKGEAKEEEEEEEHDVGIPGGSDDEKLEELYEQIVWPLAAKYGHTYDAFKLALTSPEVFEGLNISPIVLNSLTSTIARRLTPQPIKLRADIELTCFQPTGIDAIKRALTAGEAVSTEAVPVKAKLVAPPFYVLGTNATDKVAGVEVLEKAIEAIKAAIHEDGGELNVKMKPKAVSESEDQELAAIMAKANQENQEISGDSAEDSALED
;
A
#
# COMPACT_ATOMS: atom_id res chain seq x y z
N MET A 1 -60.46 42.06 25.40
CA MET A 1 -61.13 41.27 26.45
C MET A 1 -60.27 40.03 26.73
N SER A 2 -60.11 39.47 27.95
CA SER A 2 -60.47 39.93 29.30
C SER A 2 -59.72 39.10 30.37
N ARG A 3 -59.07 39.77 31.34
CA ARG A 3 -58.68 39.32 32.71
C ARG A 3 -57.60 38.23 32.95
N ARG A 4 -56.73 38.55 33.95
CA ARG A 4 -56.06 37.68 34.96
C ARG A 4 -54.95 36.74 34.42
N GLN A 5 -53.64 36.89 34.72
CA GLN A 5 -52.92 37.47 35.89
C GLN A 5 -53.25 36.73 37.24
N PRO A 6 -52.32 36.57 38.22
CA PRO A 6 -51.03 37.28 38.33
C PRO A 6 -49.80 36.55 38.98
N SER A 7 -48.58 37.01 38.60
CA SER A 7 -47.45 37.42 39.50
C SER A 7 -46.77 36.39 40.45
N LYS A 8 -45.57 36.57 41.05
CA LYS A 8 -44.77 37.71 41.60
C LYS A 8 -43.25 37.35 41.62
N ILE A 9 -42.22 38.22 41.76
CA ILE A 9 -42.09 39.71 41.74
C ILE A 9 -40.63 40.13 41.39
N GLU A 10 -40.50 41.39 40.93
CA GLU A 10 -39.38 42.36 40.76
C GLU A 10 -37.94 42.06 41.30
N LEU A 11 -36.82 42.59 40.77
CA LEU A 11 -36.45 43.94 40.22
C LEU A 11 -36.44 45.07 41.29
N PRO A 12 -35.83 46.27 41.07
CA PRO A 12 -34.98 46.76 39.97
C PRO A 12 -33.48 46.79 40.41
N SER A 13 -32.57 47.79 40.33
CA SER A 13 -32.55 49.22 39.90
C SER A 13 -31.13 49.75 39.62
N ASP A 14 -31.05 50.91 38.97
CA ASP A 14 -29.84 51.48 38.31
C ASP A 14 -28.89 52.35 39.15
N VAL A 15 -27.60 52.39 38.71
CA VAL A 15 -26.74 53.57 38.40
C VAL A 15 -26.92 54.84 39.27
N PRO A 16 -25.86 55.38 39.96
CA PRO A 16 -24.89 56.23 39.24
C PRO A 16 -23.45 56.41 39.77
N THR A 17 -22.59 56.92 38.88
CA THR A 17 -21.34 57.72 39.08
C THR A 17 -20.17 57.12 39.90
N ASN A 18 -18.91 57.02 39.43
CA ASN A 18 -17.98 57.89 38.67
C ASN A 18 -16.99 58.66 39.58
N ALA A 19 -15.73 58.82 39.10
CA ALA A 19 -14.56 59.48 39.72
C ALA A 19 -13.89 58.79 40.95
N ALA A 20 -12.57 58.89 41.19
CA ALA A 20 -11.42 59.25 40.32
C ALA A 20 -10.06 58.98 41.05
N TYR A 21 -8.95 59.24 40.35
CA TYR A 21 -7.56 59.41 40.81
C TYR A 21 -6.74 58.18 41.26
N GLY A 22 -5.78 57.80 40.41
CA GLY A 22 -4.73 56.80 40.72
C GLY A 22 -3.41 56.98 39.94
N ASN A 23 -3.15 58.14 39.31
CA ASN A 23 -1.97 58.39 38.49
C ASN A 23 -0.65 58.32 39.30
N ARG A 24 0.22 57.33 39.02
CA ARG A 24 1.68 57.38 39.32
C ARG A 24 2.55 56.60 38.32
N SER A 25 2.99 57.30 37.28
CA SER A 25 4.43 57.40 36.95
C SER A 25 4.89 58.76 37.52
N PRO A 26 6.17 59.01 37.89
CA PRO A 26 7.43 58.60 37.24
C PRO A 26 8.36 57.83 38.21
N LEU A 27 9.63 57.45 37.95
CA LEU A 27 10.78 58.16 37.36
C LEU A 27 11.84 57.21 36.78
N SER A 28 12.43 57.57 35.65
CA SER A 28 13.85 57.31 35.35
C SER A 28 14.72 58.43 35.93
N PRO A 29 16.01 58.19 36.18
CA PRO A 29 16.99 58.77 35.26
C PRO A 29 18.21 57.87 34.95
N HIS A 30 18.95 58.30 33.92
CA HIS A 30 20.36 58.03 33.56
C HIS A 30 21.23 57.23 34.57
N SER A 31 22.14 56.37 34.14
CA SER A 31 23.14 56.68 33.08
C SER A 31 23.75 55.48 32.35
N THR A 32 23.69 55.57 31.01
CA THR A 32 24.79 55.32 30.05
C THR A 32 26.02 54.53 30.50
N LEU A 33 26.24 53.34 29.91
CA LEU A 33 27.53 53.02 29.27
C LEU A 33 27.40 51.95 28.17
N ASN A 34 28.03 52.25 27.04
CA ASN A 34 28.21 51.43 25.84
C ASN A 34 29.03 50.14 26.16
N VAL A 35 28.70 48.95 25.61
CA VAL A 35 29.02 48.44 24.23
C VAL A 35 30.55 48.29 24.03
N PRO A 36 31.10 47.16 23.48
CA PRO A 36 30.50 46.34 22.43
C PRO A 36 30.57 44.79 22.54
N LEU A 37 29.93 44.15 21.54
CA LEU A 37 30.22 42.80 21.04
C LEU A 37 31.70 42.60 20.67
N MET A 38 32.21 41.36 20.74
CA MET A 38 32.39 40.51 19.54
C MET A 38 33.06 39.14 19.82
N MET A 39 32.98 38.26 18.81
CA MET A 39 33.73 37.00 18.65
C MET A 39 35.26 37.21 18.73
N ARG A 40 36.03 36.16 19.08
CA ARG A 40 36.88 35.47 18.09
C ARG A 40 37.56 34.16 18.54
N GLU A 41 38.01 33.43 17.51
CA GLU A 41 38.87 32.24 17.51
C GLU A 41 40.38 32.54 17.78
N ARG A 42 41.18 31.45 17.78
CA ARG A 42 42.60 31.30 17.33
C ARG A 42 43.78 31.45 18.33
N ASN A 43 44.40 30.28 18.57
CA ASN A 43 45.82 29.94 18.36
C ASN A 43 47.00 30.41 19.27
N VAL A 44 48.01 29.51 19.34
CA VAL A 44 49.49 29.70 19.47
C VAL A 44 50.22 29.61 20.85
N GLU A 45 51.01 28.52 20.97
CA GLU A 45 52.38 28.30 21.49
C GLU A 45 52.87 28.47 22.97
N ALA A 46 53.34 27.32 23.52
CA ALA A 46 54.72 26.95 23.94
C ALA A 46 55.44 27.46 25.22
N ALA A 47 56.02 26.49 25.96
CA ALA A 47 57.15 26.59 26.93
C ALA A 47 57.62 25.15 27.34
N MET A 48 58.74 24.86 28.05
CA MET A 48 60.17 25.26 28.00
C MET A 48 60.97 24.43 29.06
N MET A 49 62.12 23.79 28.73
CA MET A 49 63.31 23.57 29.62
C MET A 49 64.54 22.91 28.90
N LYS A 50 65.69 22.73 29.59
CA LYS A 50 67.08 22.56 29.04
C LYS A 50 67.95 21.57 29.88
N PRO A 51 69.32 21.53 29.79
CA PRO A 51 70.31 21.11 28.75
C PRO A 51 71.15 19.87 29.27
N PRO A 52 72.51 19.64 29.12
CA PRO A 52 73.59 20.15 28.23
C PRO A 52 74.65 19.11 27.66
N THR A 53 75.43 19.55 26.66
CA THR A 53 76.88 19.28 26.29
C THR A 53 77.61 17.92 26.40
N ASN A 54 78.25 17.53 25.26
CA ASN A 54 79.60 16.92 25.00
C ASN A 54 80.19 15.82 25.94
N GLY A 55 80.82 14.71 25.51
CA GLY A 55 81.25 14.17 24.19
C GLY A 55 82.74 13.70 24.22
N LEU A 56 83.18 12.61 23.52
CA LEU A 56 84.59 12.29 23.13
C LEU A 56 84.84 10.89 22.47
N TYR A 57 85.81 10.83 21.54
CA TYR A 57 86.65 9.69 21.05
C TYR A 57 86.08 8.44 20.33
N SER A 58 87.02 7.67 19.74
CA SER A 58 86.85 6.59 18.75
C SER A 58 87.94 5.51 18.92
N SER A 59 87.66 4.23 18.61
CA SER A 59 88.52 3.31 17.82
C SER A 59 88.07 1.83 17.85
N ALA A 60 88.67 1.05 16.94
CA ALA A 60 88.94 -0.40 17.01
C ALA A 60 87.83 -1.45 16.68
N ALA A 61 88.06 -2.08 15.52
CA ALA A 61 88.14 -3.53 15.32
C ALA A 61 86.94 -4.48 15.61
N ALA A 62 86.39 -5.02 14.53
CA ALA A 62 86.25 -6.46 14.35
C ALA A 62 86.57 -6.83 12.88
N SER A 63 87.20 -7.98 12.64
CA SER A 63 87.53 -8.48 11.29
C SER A 63 87.67 -10.00 11.32
N THR A 64 87.88 -10.61 10.14
CA THR A 64 87.96 -12.06 9.87
C THR A 64 86.61 -12.81 9.95
N SER A 65 86.48 -14.01 9.36
CA SER A 65 86.53 -14.38 7.92
C SER A 65 86.47 -15.90 7.80
N ASN A 66 86.00 -16.41 6.65
CA ASN A 66 86.05 -17.81 6.21
C ASN A 66 85.22 -18.81 7.03
N LEU A 67 84.34 -19.54 6.33
CA LEU A 67 84.49 -20.99 6.26
C LEU A 67 83.87 -21.53 4.97
N SER A 68 84.51 -22.54 4.41
CA SER A 68 84.19 -23.17 3.14
C SER A 68 83.43 -24.48 3.33
N LEU A 69 82.46 -24.75 2.46
CA LEU A 69 82.21 -26.13 2.01
C LEU A 69 81.64 -26.11 0.59
N ALA A 70 82.03 -27.08 -0.25
CA ALA A 70 81.65 -27.13 -1.65
C ALA A 70 81.46 -28.57 -2.15
N SER A 71 80.28 -28.85 -2.73
CA SER A 71 79.99 -30.05 -3.52
C SER A 71 78.60 -29.95 -4.15
N ARG A 72 78.26 -30.57 -5.29
CA ARG A 72 78.97 -30.98 -6.54
C ARG A 72 77.89 -31.61 -7.45
N ALA A 73 78.08 -31.59 -8.78
CA ALA A 73 77.35 -32.42 -9.76
C ALA A 73 75.82 -32.17 -9.98
N ASP A 74 75.52 -31.41 -11.04
CA ASP A 74 74.91 -31.91 -12.30
C ASP A 74 73.57 -32.69 -12.37
N THR A 75 72.79 -32.27 -13.38
CA THR A 75 71.91 -33.02 -14.31
C THR A 75 70.44 -33.41 -13.99
N LEU A 76 69.65 -33.26 -15.08
CA LEU A 76 68.46 -33.99 -15.54
C LEU A 76 67.02 -33.58 -15.13
N ASP A 77 66.18 -33.63 -16.16
CA ASP A 77 64.79 -33.20 -16.32
C ASP A 77 63.73 -33.96 -15.48
N GLY A 78 62.52 -33.38 -15.31
CA GLY A 78 61.37 -34.11 -14.76
C GLY A 78 60.08 -33.35 -14.46
N HIS A 79 59.21 -33.20 -15.47
CA HIS A 79 57.73 -33.13 -15.39
C HIS A 79 56.96 -32.21 -14.41
N THR A 80 56.44 -31.10 -14.97
CA THR A 80 55.01 -30.69 -15.00
C THR A 80 54.05 -31.02 -13.84
N ALA A 81 53.55 -29.97 -13.16
CA ALA A 81 52.12 -29.69 -12.94
C ALA A 81 51.90 -28.18 -12.58
N PRO A 82 50.79 -27.52 -12.97
CA PRO A 82 50.66 -26.06 -12.86
C PRO A 82 50.10 -25.56 -11.51
N GLY A 83 50.70 -24.48 -10.99
CA GLY A 83 50.12 -23.69 -9.89
C GLY A 83 48.98 -22.78 -10.37
N SER A 84 47.99 -22.53 -9.49
CA SER A 84 46.82 -21.68 -9.79
C SER A 84 47.20 -20.26 -10.18
N VAL A 85 46.44 -19.66 -11.12
CA VAL A 85 46.52 -18.24 -11.51
C VAL A 85 46.49 -17.29 -10.30
N THR A 86 45.86 -17.70 -9.18
CA THR A 86 45.84 -16.96 -7.91
C THR A 86 47.24 -16.62 -7.37
N SER A 87 48.26 -17.46 -7.59
CA SER A 87 49.63 -17.17 -7.12
C SER A 87 50.31 -16.05 -7.90
N LYS A 88 49.73 -15.59 -9.02
CA LYS A 88 50.22 -14.47 -9.83
C LYS A 88 49.73 -13.09 -9.33
N TYR A 89 48.85 -13.07 -8.32
CA TYR A 89 48.20 -11.85 -7.80
C TYR A 89 48.26 -11.71 -6.26
N MET A 90 49.06 -12.55 -5.57
CA MET A 90 49.31 -12.41 -4.13
C MET A 90 50.66 -11.72 -3.88
N LEU A 91 50.60 -10.43 -3.52
CA LEU A 91 51.75 -9.70 -2.96
C LEU A 91 52.09 -10.23 -1.55
N THR A 92 53.37 -10.29 -1.22
CA THR A 92 53.86 -10.80 0.08
C THR A 92 53.53 -9.83 1.23
N PRO A 93 53.30 -10.26 2.48
CA PRO A 93 53.01 -9.36 3.62
C PRO A 93 54.13 -8.36 4.03
N ASP A 94 55.21 -8.29 3.27
CA ASP A 94 56.40 -7.46 3.47
C ASP A 94 56.43 -6.38 2.36
N PRO A 95 56.14 -5.11 2.66
CA PRO A 95 56.02 -4.04 1.66
C PRO A 95 57.32 -3.78 0.88
N SER A 96 58.49 -4.09 1.44
CA SER A 96 59.79 -3.86 0.79
C SER A 96 59.97 -4.64 -0.52
N LYS A 97 59.11 -5.64 -0.77
CA LYS A 97 59.11 -6.50 -1.95
C LYS A 97 58.05 -6.13 -2.99
N TRP A 98 57.32 -5.03 -2.81
CA TRP A 98 56.28 -4.56 -3.74
C TRP A 98 56.82 -3.67 -4.87
N GLY A 99 58.12 -3.38 -4.87
CA GLY A 99 58.80 -2.56 -5.89
C GLY A 99 58.78 -1.06 -5.63
N THR A 100 57.95 -0.58 -4.70
CA THR A 100 57.95 0.78 -4.16
C THR A 100 58.51 0.78 -2.73
N ASN A 101 59.28 1.82 -2.38
CA ASN A 101 60.12 1.81 -1.19
C ASN A 101 59.49 2.59 -0.04
N VAL A 102 58.45 1.98 0.56
CA VAL A 102 57.44 2.61 1.47
C VAL A 102 57.97 3.05 2.85
N HIS A 103 59.20 3.56 2.92
CA HIS A 103 59.79 4.12 4.13
C HIS A 103 59.52 5.63 4.24
N LEU A 104 58.91 6.06 5.35
CA LEU A 104 58.43 7.41 5.67
C LEU A 104 59.46 8.57 5.58
N ASN A 105 60.72 8.28 5.23
CA ASN A 105 61.81 9.26 5.08
C ASN A 105 62.40 9.29 3.65
N VAL A 106 61.78 8.58 2.69
CA VAL A 106 62.15 8.57 1.27
C VAL A 106 61.12 9.43 0.53
N PRO A 107 61.48 10.61 -0.02
CA PRO A 107 60.53 11.45 -0.73
C PRO A 107 59.98 10.81 -2.00
N GLU A 108 58.66 10.89 -2.21
CA GLU A 108 57.99 10.44 -3.43
C GLU A 108 57.91 11.59 -4.47
N PRO A 109 57.82 11.31 -5.78
CA PRO A 109 58.01 12.34 -6.83
C PRO A 109 56.94 13.45 -6.87
N ASP A 110 55.82 13.25 -6.19
CA ASP A 110 54.66 14.12 -6.10
C ASP A 110 54.44 14.73 -4.70
N ASP A 111 55.30 14.44 -3.70
CA ASP A 111 55.34 15.13 -2.40
C ASP A 111 55.38 16.67 -2.56
N HIS A 112 55.94 17.12 -3.69
CA HIS A 112 56.06 18.52 -4.08
C HIS A 112 54.71 19.23 -4.28
N LEU A 113 53.62 18.50 -4.51
CA LEU A 113 52.25 19.04 -4.59
C LEU A 113 51.53 19.07 -3.23
N HIS A 114 51.99 18.27 -2.26
CA HIS A 114 51.18 17.92 -1.09
C HIS A 114 51.77 18.39 0.25
N ASN A 115 52.98 18.98 0.27
CA ASN A 115 53.62 19.44 1.51
C ASN A 115 54.17 20.89 1.38
N PRO A 116 53.47 21.91 1.92
CA PRO A 116 53.87 23.32 1.78
C PRO A 116 54.96 23.72 2.78
N ASP A 117 56.18 24.02 2.30
CA ASP A 117 57.28 24.54 3.13
C ASP A 117 57.20 26.08 3.30
N PRO A 118 56.92 26.61 4.52
CA PRO A 118 56.79 28.05 4.76
C PRO A 118 58.10 28.85 4.60
N ARG A 119 59.25 28.19 4.38
CA ARG A 119 60.55 28.85 4.21
C ARG A 119 61.01 28.98 2.76
N ARG A 120 60.51 28.16 1.83
CA ARG A 120 60.91 28.25 0.41
C ARG A 120 60.18 29.39 -0.30
N ASP A 121 58.86 29.47 -0.14
CA ASP A 121 58.05 30.37 -0.98
C ASP A 121 58.21 31.85 -0.60
N ARG A 122 58.68 32.13 0.63
CA ARG A 122 59.04 33.49 1.08
C ARG A 122 60.27 34.10 0.39
N LEU A 123 60.96 33.36 -0.48
CA LEU A 123 62.14 33.82 -1.23
C LEU A 123 61.89 34.13 -2.71
N ASN A 124 60.76 33.70 -3.29
CA ASN A 124 60.46 33.89 -4.71
C ASN A 124 59.31 34.87 -5.03
N ASP A 125 58.51 35.28 -4.04
CA ASP A 125 57.48 36.33 -4.19
C ASP A 125 58.09 37.75 -4.25
N ALA A 126 59.00 37.95 -5.20
CA ALA A 126 59.78 39.17 -5.42
C ALA A 126 59.65 39.68 -6.88
N GLY A 127 58.41 39.75 -7.38
CA GLY A 127 58.05 40.50 -8.59
C GLY A 127 58.05 39.73 -9.90
N GLY A 128 56.86 39.30 -10.35
CA GLY A 128 56.59 38.80 -11.70
C GLY A 128 55.46 39.58 -12.37
N SER A 129 55.63 39.95 -13.65
CA SER A 129 54.63 40.74 -14.38
C SER A 129 53.40 39.92 -14.76
N ILE A 130 52.22 40.55 -14.69
CA ILE A 130 50.92 39.98 -15.05
C ILE A 130 50.86 39.62 -16.55
N PHE A 131 51.66 40.28 -17.39
CA PHE A 131 51.66 40.15 -18.86
C PHE A 131 52.54 38.98 -19.38
N ASN A 132 52.40 37.80 -18.77
CA ASN A 132 52.92 36.54 -19.28
C ASN A 132 51.88 35.91 -20.24
N PRO A 133 52.23 35.28 -21.37
CA PRO A 133 51.25 34.60 -22.24
C PRO A 133 50.41 33.53 -21.53
N ARG A 134 50.96 32.82 -20.52
CA ARG A 134 50.17 31.92 -19.65
C ARG A 134 49.28 32.69 -18.66
N GLY A 135 49.71 33.88 -18.24
CA GLY A 135 48.91 34.81 -17.45
C GLY A 135 47.70 35.32 -18.24
N LEU A 136 47.89 35.76 -19.49
CA LEU A 136 46.79 36.13 -20.39
C LEU A 136 45.91 34.94 -20.74
N ALA A 137 46.47 33.75 -20.97
CA ALA A 137 45.66 32.55 -21.23
C ALA A 137 44.78 32.19 -20.02
N ASN A 138 45.32 32.21 -18.80
CA ASN A 138 44.55 31.92 -17.59
C ASN A 138 43.54 33.04 -17.26
N LEU A 139 43.91 34.31 -17.43
CA LEU A 139 43.01 35.44 -17.22
C LEU A 139 41.89 35.44 -18.26
N GLY A 140 42.20 35.16 -19.53
CA GLY A 140 41.22 34.98 -20.61
C GLY A 140 40.31 33.78 -20.37
N CYS A 141 40.86 32.65 -19.92
CA CYS A 141 40.06 31.48 -19.54
C CYS A 141 39.12 31.78 -18.36
N LEU A 142 39.59 32.49 -17.33
CA LEU A 142 38.76 32.94 -16.21
C LEU A 142 37.70 33.96 -16.64
N LEU A 143 38.01 34.85 -17.58
CA LEU A 143 37.07 35.84 -18.11
C LEU A 143 36.01 35.16 -19.00
N ILE A 144 36.39 34.15 -19.78
CA ILE A 144 35.47 33.28 -20.54
C ILE A 144 34.60 32.44 -19.58
N LEU A 145 35.16 31.86 -18.52
CA LEU A 145 34.40 31.15 -17.48
C LEU A 145 33.44 32.08 -16.75
N ALA A 146 33.86 33.29 -16.39
CA ALA A 146 33.01 34.31 -15.80
C ALA A 146 31.90 34.75 -16.77
N LEU A 147 32.21 34.96 -18.06
CA LEU A 147 31.21 35.27 -19.08
C LEU A 147 30.26 34.11 -19.37
N MET A 148 30.68 32.84 -19.26
CA MET A 148 29.78 31.69 -19.35
C MET A 148 28.92 31.53 -18.09
N LEU A 149 29.47 31.78 -16.89
CA LEU A 149 28.71 31.70 -15.63
C LEU A 149 27.73 32.86 -15.49
N THR A 150 28.15 34.10 -15.75
CA THR A 150 27.23 35.25 -15.89
C THR A 150 26.29 35.03 -17.07
N GLY A 151 26.76 34.41 -18.15
CA GLY A 151 25.97 33.96 -19.29
C GLY A 151 24.83 33.03 -18.90
N LEU A 152 25.10 32.02 -18.07
CA LEU A 152 24.14 30.97 -17.68
C LEU A 152 23.22 31.38 -16.51
N PHE A 153 23.73 32.16 -15.55
CA PHE A 153 23.03 32.47 -14.30
C PHE A 153 22.52 33.92 -14.18
N ALA A 154 22.86 34.81 -15.13
CA ALA A 154 22.33 36.18 -15.16
C ALA A 154 21.80 36.55 -16.55
N VAL A 155 22.61 36.44 -17.61
CA VAL A 155 22.18 36.81 -18.97
C VAL A 155 21.09 35.87 -19.46
N TYR A 156 21.29 34.55 -19.44
CA TYR A 156 20.32 33.56 -19.89
C TYR A 156 18.94 33.75 -19.24
N PRO A 157 18.77 33.76 -17.90
CA PRO A 157 17.44 34.01 -17.31
C PRO A 157 16.88 35.41 -17.59
N ILE A 158 17.72 36.44 -17.79
CA ILE A 158 17.24 37.78 -18.18
C ILE A 158 16.80 37.80 -19.65
N THR A 159 17.53 37.16 -20.57
CA THR A 159 17.15 37.07 -21.99
C THR A 159 15.98 36.11 -22.20
N ASP A 160 15.91 35.01 -21.45
CA ASP A 160 14.77 34.10 -21.45
C ASP A 160 13.53 34.85 -20.93
N GLY A 161 13.66 35.61 -19.83
CA GLY A 161 12.60 36.47 -19.31
C GLY A 161 12.25 37.74 -20.14
N PHE A 162 13.06 38.11 -21.14
CA PHE A 162 12.76 39.23 -22.06
C PHE A 162 12.35 38.79 -23.48
N LEU A 163 12.77 37.60 -23.94
CA LEU A 163 12.33 37.03 -25.22
C LEU A 163 11.07 36.17 -25.07
N ARG A 164 10.84 35.54 -23.90
CA ARG A 164 9.54 34.94 -23.61
C ARG A 164 8.53 36.04 -23.35
N ARG A 165 7.66 36.28 -24.33
CA ARG A 165 6.26 36.59 -24.00
C ARG A 165 5.73 35.45 -23.13
N THR A 166 4.96 35.79 -22.11
CA THR A 166 4.50 34.88 -21.08
C THR A 166 3.50 33.86 -21.62
N ASN A 167 3.96 32.64 -21.89
CA ASN A 167 3.09 31.45 -21.92
C ASN A 167 3.16 30.77 -20.56
N THR A 168 2.13 30.97 -19.75
CA THR A 168 1.97 30.39 -18.41
C THR A 168 1.42 28.98 -18.48
N LEU A 169 2.26 28.02 -18.87
CA LEU A 169 1.97 26.59 -18.75
C LEU A 169 3.03 25.92 -17.87
N GLY A 170 2.58 25.27 -16.80
CA GLY A 170 3.42 24.59 -15.83
C GLY A 170 4.14 23.38 -16.45
N GLY A 171 5.36 23.11 -15.98
CA GLY A 171 6.17 22.04 -16.53
C GLY A 171 5.60 20.65 -16.26
N TYR A 172 5.06 20.01 -17.30
CA TYR A 172 4.98 18.55 -17.39
C TYR A 172 6.40 17.96 -17.52
N ASN A 173 6.58 16.71 -17.08
CA ASN A 173 7.90 16.10 -16.92
C ASN A 173 8.66 15.88 -18.24
N LEU A 174 10.00 15.87 -18.14
CA LEU A 174 10.92 15.53 -19.22
C LEU A 174 10.68 14.09 -19.74
N GLY A 175 10.00 13.97 -20.87
CA GLY A 175 9.85 12.73 -21.64
C GLY A 175 8.64 11.88 -21.24
N GLY A 176 7.48 12.18 -21.79
CA GLY A 176 6.30 11.33 -21.77
C GLY A 176 5.90 10.90 -23.19
N ILE A 177 6.14 9.64 -23.54
CA ILE A 177 5.60 9.00 -24.75
C ILE A 177 4.77 7.81 -24.27
N ASN A 178 3.58 7.60 -24.83
CA ASN A 178 2.75 6.45 -24.50
C ASN A 178 3.29 5.15 -25.14
N ALA A 179 2.76 4.00 -24.74
CA ALA A 179 3.26 2.68 -25.17
C ALA A 179 3.09 2.38 -26.68
N SER A 180 2.41 3.27 -27.42
CA SER A 180 2.23 3.21 -28.88
C SER A 180 3.42 3.77 -29.66
N GLY A 181 4.30 4.54 -29.01
CA GLY A 181 5.45 5.20 -29.66
C GLY A 181 5.09 6.41 -30.52
N GLN A 182 3.83 6.88 -30.46
CA GLN A 182 3.42 8.14 -31.09
C GLN A 182 3.80 9.32 -30.20
N VAL A 183 4.46 10.31 -30.79
CA VAL A 183 4.27 11.70 -30.38
C VAL A 183 2.96 12.15 -31.05
N PRO A 184 1.99 12.70 -30.32
CA PRO A 184 0.86 13.35 -30.95
C PRO A 184 1.35 14.55 -31.77
N GLU A 185 1.28 14.46 -33.10
CA GLU A 185 1.38 15.65 -33.97
C GLU A 185 0.08 16.45 -33.82
N ILE A 186 -0.05 17.16 -32.69
CA ILE A 186 -1.20 18.01 -32.40
C ILE A 186 -1.20 19.12 -33.45
N THR A 187 -2.01 18.94 -34.50
CA THR A 187 -1.87 19.67 -35.78
C THR A 187 -2.76 20.91 -35.77
N GLY A 188 -2.39 21.85 -34.91
CA GLY A 188 -3.11 23.10 -34.73
C GLY A 188 -2.24 24.16 -34.07
N ASN A 189 -2.66 25.42 -34.17
CA ASN A 189 -1.95 26.55 -33.60
C ASN A 189 -2.73 27.04 -32.37
N PHE A 190 -2.70 26.22 -31.32
CA PHE A 190 -3.58 26.22 -30.14
C PHE A 190 -3.56 27.52 -29.33
N ALA A 191 -4.30 28.51 -29.83
CA ALA A 191 -4.90 29.56 -29.03
C ALA A 191 -6.18 29.02 -28.40
N LEU A 192 -6.54 29.53 -27.22
CA LEU A 192 -7.76 29.13 -26.49
C LEU A 192 -9.05 29.37 -27.29
N ILE A 193 -9.00 30.28 -28.27
CA ILE A 193 -10.07 30.53 -29.23
C ILE A 193 -9.71 29.81 -30.53
N ASP A 194 -10.56 28.88 -30.98
CA ASP A 194 -10.44 28.21 -32.27
C ASP A 194 -10.42 29.23 -33.41
N ARG A 195 -9.70 28.91 -34.47
CA ARG A 195 -9.54 29.77 -35.67
C ARG A 195 -10.79 29.80 -36.53
N ASP A 196 -11.60 28.76 -36.47
CA ASP A 196 -12.81 28.64 -37.26
C ASP A 196 -14.02 29.30 -36.56
N THR A 197 -13.87 29.74 -35.30
CA THR A 197 -14.87 30.50 -34.55
C THR A 197 -15.22 31.82 -35.27
N PRO A 198 -16.49 32.10 -35.58
CA PRO A 198 -16.87 33.32 -36.29
C PRO A 198 -16.69 34.57 -35.41
N GLU A 199 -16.22 35.68 -35.99
CA GLU A 199 -16.03 36.97 -35.27
C GLU A 199 -17.29 37.43 -34.51
N SER A 200 -18.49 37.09 -34.99
CA SER A 200 -19.76 37.40 -34.33
C SER A 200 -20.00 36.65 -33.01
N ALA A 201 -19.20 35.62 -32.69
CA ALA A 201 -19.24 34.87 -31.45
C ALA A 201 -18.14 35.29 -30.44
N TYR A 202 -17.32 36.31 -30.77
CA TYR A 202 -16.23 36.77 -29.91
C TYR A 202 -16.70 37.59 -28.70
N THR A 203 -17.94 38.09 -28.72
CA THR A 203 -18.58 38.72 -27.56
C THR A 203 -19.97 38.14 -27.33
N HIS A 204 -20.39 38.13 -26.06
CA HIS A 204 -21.73 37.74 -25.62
C HIS A 204 -22.30 38.84 -24.71
N MET A 205 -23.63 38.86 -24.53
CA MET A 205 -24.31 39.80 -23.64
C MET A 205 -24.88 39.01 -22.46
N SER A 206 -24.58 39.43 -21.22
CA SER A 206 -25.16 38.83 -20.02
C SER A 206 -26.69 38.80 -20.10
N LEU A 207 -27.27 37.63 -19.82
CA LEU A 207 -28.71 37.38 -19.76
C LEU A 207 -29.34 37.94 -18.47
N GLU A 208 -28.52 38.29 -17.48
CA GLU A 208 -28.91 38.95 -16.23
C GLU A 208 -28.94 40.48 -16.35
N ASP A 209 -27.82 41.10 -16.77
CA ASP A 209 -27.65 42.56 -16.70
C ASP A 209 -27.31 43.26 -18.03
N GLY A 210 -27.10 42.51 -19.10
CA GLY A 210 -26.75 43.04 -20.43
C GLY A 210 -25.32 43.56 -20.57
N SER A 211 -24.41 43.22 -19.65
CA SER A 211 -22.98 43.50 -19.77
C SER A 211 -22.33 42.73 -20.94
N GLU A 212 -21.33 43.34 -21.58
CA GLU A 212 -20.54 42.71 -22.65
C GLU A 212 -19.44 41.82 -22.06
N TRP A 213 -19.46 40.55 -22.46
CA TRP A 213 -18.49 39.52 -22.05
C TRP A 213 -17.67 39.11 -23.28
N ASP A 214 -16.37 38.88 -23.09
CA ASP A 214 -15.47 38.42 -24.15
C ASP A 214 -15.40 36.89 -24.15
N LEU A 215 -15.22 36.31 -25.34
CA LEU A 215 -14.91 34.90 -25.51
C LEU A 215 -13.50 34.61 -24.99
N VAL A 216 -13.37 33.67 -24.05
CA VAL A 216 -12.07 33.26 -23.48
C VAL A 216 -11.63 31.86 -23.87
N PHE A 217 -12.57 31.01 -24.29
CA PHE A 217 -12.28 29.69 -24.88
C PHE A 217 -13.34 29.32 -25.93
N SER A 218 -12.91 28.71 -27.04
CA SER A 218 -13.80 28.02 -27.98
C SER A 218 -13.11 26.83 -28.61
N ASP A 219 -13.89 25.78 -28.88
CA ASP A 219 -13.55 24.62 -29.71
C ASP A 219 -14.74 24.34 -30.62
N GLU A 220 -14.53 24.40 -31.94
CA GLU A 220 -15.58 24.27 -32.95
C GLU A 220 -15.52 22.90 -33.66
N PHE A 221 -14.66 21.99 -33.19
CA PHE A 221 -14.52 20.58 -33.62
C PHE A 221 -14.29 20.29 -35.13
N ASN A 222 -14.22 21.33 -35.99
CA ASN A 222 -14.14 21.27 -37.46
C ASN A 222 -13.01 20.40 -38.05
N THR A 223 -11.95 20.12 -37.28
CA THR A 223 -10.87 19.21 -37.71
C THR A 223 -11.28 17.76 -37.53
N ASP A 224 -11.74 17.11 -38.60
CA ASP A 224 -12.10 15.69 -38.65
C ASP A 224 -10.96 14.74 -38.22
N GLY A 225 -11.30 13.67 -37.50
CA GLY A 225 -10.39 12.59 -37.11
C GLY A 225 -9.54 12.87 -35.87
N ARG A 226 -9.89 13.85 -35.02
CA ARG A 226 -9.20 14.08 -33.74
C ARG A 226 -9.28 12.84 -32.85
N SER A 227 -8.14 12.50 -32.26
CA SER A 227 -8.00 11.51 -31.21
C SER A 227 -8.08 12.20 -29.85
N PHE A 228 -8.86 11.65 -28.94
CA PHE A 228 -8.98 12.16 -27.57
C PHE A 228 -8.33 11.23 -26.53
N TYR A 229 -7.47 10.30 -26.95
CA TYR A 229 -6.74 9.44 -26.01
C TYR A 229 -5.85 10.25 -25.04
N PRO A 230 -5.49 9.70 -23.86
CA PRO A 230 -4.66 10.40 -22.88
C PRO A 230 -3.34 10.95 -23.44
N GLY A 231 -3.27 12.29 -23.49
CA GLY A 231 -2.17 13.07 -24.07
C GLY A 231 -2.32 13.51 -25.53
N ASP A 232 -3.31 13.05 -26.30
CA ASP A 232 -3.41 13.32 -27.74
C ASP A 232 -4.00 14.70 -28.07
N ASP A 233 -5.00 15.17 -27.31
CA ASP A 233 -5.67 16.47 -27.48
C ASP A 233 -5.25 17.47 -26.38
N PRO A 234 -5.08 18.79 -26.69
CA PRO A 234 -4.57 19.77 -25.74
C PRO A 234 -5.63 20.34 -24.79
N TYR A 235 -6.92 20.15 -25.07
CA TYR A 235 -8.04 20.72 -24.30
C TYR A 235 -8.95 19.66 -23.68
N TRP A 236 -9.04 18.49 -24.30
CA TRP A 236 -9.89 17.38 -23.87
C TRP A 236 -9.07 16.11 -23.61
N GLU A 237 -9.65 15.17 -22.86
CA GLU A 237 -9.08 13.85 -22.63
C GLU A 237 -10.21 12.82 -22.38
N ALA A 238 -10.19 11.72 -23.12
CA ALA A 238 -11.17 10.63 -23.02
C ALA A 238 -10.74 9.56 -22.02
N VAL A 239 -11.72 9.00 -21.31
CA VAL A 239 -11.48 8.07 -20.19
C VAL A 239 -11.75 6.60 -20.55
N ASP A 240 -10.98 5.69 -19.96
CA ASP A 240 -11.18 4.24 -20.03
C ASP A 240 -11.61 3.71 -18.65
N LEU A 241 -12.90 3.80 -18.32
CA LEU A 241 -13.45 3.45 -17.01
C LEU A 241 -14.90 2.94 -17.03
N HIS A 242 -15.29 2.21 -15.98
CA HIS A 242 -16.69 1.96 -15.66
C HIS A 242 -17.18 2.93 -14.59
N TYR A 243 -18.24 3.68 -14.89
CA TYR A 243 -18.84 4.62 -13.95
C TYR A 243 -19.83 3.90 -13.02
N TRP A 244 -19.28 3.28 -11.98
CA TRP A 244 -20.04 2.49 -11.00
C TRP A 244 -20.99 3.30 -10.13
N GLY A 245 -20.74 4.61 -9.93
CA GLY A 245 -21.50 5.45 -8.99
C GLY A 245 -23.00 5.52 -9.33
N THR A 246 -23.30 5.77 -10.59
CA THR A 246 -24.65 5.73 -11.17
C THR A 246 -25.03 4.36 -11.72
N ASN A 247 -24.20 3.30 -11.53
CA ASN A 247 -24.42 1.95 -12.07
C ASN A 247 -24.71 1.96 -13.59
N ASN A 248 -23.81 2.56 -14.37
CA ASN A 248 -23.94 2.58 -15.83
C ASN A 248 -23.80 1.17 -16.43
N LEU A 249 -24.45 0.94 -17.58
CA LEU A 249 -24.46 -0.37 -18.25
C LEU A 249 -23.32 -0.53 -19.27
N GLU A 250 -22.72 0.59 -19.70
CA GLU A 250 -21.58 0.65 -20.59
C GLU A 250 -20.24 0.82 -19.86
N TRP A 251 -19.18 0.42 -20.54
CA TRP A 251 -17.81 0.85 -20.20
C TRP A 251 -17.42 2.05 -21.07
N TYR A 252 -16.96 3.16 -20.48
CA TYR A 252 -16.46 4.31 -21.23
C TYR A 252 -15.08 4.01 -21.82
N SER A 253 -14.90 4.26 -23.12
CA SER A 253 -13.66 3.93 -23.83
C SER A 253 -13.26 5.04 -24.82
N PRO A 254 -11.97 5.42 -24.91
CA PRO A 254 -11.53 6.54 -25.76
C PRO A 254 -11.86 6.41 -27.25
N ASP A 255 -11.97 5.19 -27.79
CA ASP A 255 -12.32 4.96 -29.19
C ASP A 255 -13.78 5.29 -29.55
N GLN A 256 -14.62 5.60 -28.56
CA GLN A 256 -15.99 6.06 -28.76
C GLN A 256 -16.14 7.58 -28.91
N VAL A 257 -15.03 8.33 -28.84
CA VAL A 257 -15.03 9.78 -29.03
C VAL A 257 -14.03 10.20 -30.09
N THR A 258 -14.51 10.89 -31.12
CA THR A 258 -13.69 11.46 -32.20
C THR A 258 -14.45 12.59 -32.89
N THR A 259 -13.79 13.40 -33.72
CA THR A 259 -14.46 14.38 -34.58
C THR A 259 -14.71 13.83 -35.98
N LYS A 260 -15.84 14.17 -36.59
CA LYS A 260 -16.23 13.72 -37.93
C LYS A 260 -17.33 14.63 -38.51
N GLY A 261 -17.26 14.90 -39.81
CA GLY A 261 -18.20 15.81 -40.48
C GLY A 261 -18.18 17.25 -39.95
N GLY A 262 -17.13 17.65 -39.23
CA GLY A 262 -17.01 18.92 -38.52
C GLY A 262 -17.51 18.92 -37.07
N PHE A 263 -18.10 17.81 -36.58
CA PHE A 263 -18.69 17.74 -35.23
C PHE A 263 -17.91 16.81 -34.30
N LEU A 264 -18.00 17.03 -32.99
CA LEU A 264 -17.62 16.02 -32.01
C LEU A 264 -18.69 14.91 -31.97
N HIS A 265 -18.30 13.68 -32.28
CA HIS A 265 -19.13 12.49 -32.10
C HIS A 265 -18.78 11.78 -30.80
N VAL A 266 -19.72 11.72 -29.87
CA VAL A 266 -19.68 10.81 -28.71
C VAL A 266 -20.62 9.63 -29.00
N THR A 267 -20.10 8.41 -29.03
CA THR A 267 -20.83 7.21 -29.49
C THR A 267 -21.19 6.28 -28.33
N LEU A 268 -22.31 5.58 -28.45
CA LEU A 268 -22.75 4.53 -27.55
C LEU A 268 -23.23 3.31 -28.36
N GLU A 269 -22.61 2.15 -28.12
CA GLU A 269 -22.81 0.92 -28.90
C GLU A 269 -23.12 -0.31 -28.03
N ASN A 270 -23.89 -1.25 -28.60
CA ASN A 270 -24.16 -2.57 -28.03
C ASN A 270 -23.04 -3.55 -28.39
N THR A 271 -21.83 -3.23 -27.95
CA THR A 271 -20.62 -4.05 -28.13
C THR A 271 -20.07 -4.43 -26.76
N ARG A 272 -20.08 -5.74 -26.50
CA ARG A 272 -19.65 -6.31 -25.21
C ARG A 272 -18.17 -6.05 -24.94
N TRP A 273 -17.87 -5.19 -23.96
CA TRP A 273 -16.53 -4.71 -23.65
C TRP A 273 -16.19 -4.86 -22.16
N ARG A 274 -14.98 -5.35 -21.86
CA ARG A 274 -14.41 -5.54 -20.50
C ARG A 274 -15.27 -6.29 -19.46
N GLY A 275 -16.41 -6.88 -19.86
CA GLY A 275 -17.34 -7.61 -18.99
C GLY A 275 -18.75 -7.03 -18.92
N LEU A 276 -18.94 -5.82 -19.45
CA LEU A 276 -20.24 -5.16 -19.66
C LEU A 276 -20.70 -5.35 -21.10
N ASP A 277 -22.00 -5.20 -21.35
CA ASP A 277 -22.60 -5.53 -22.66
C ASP A 277 -22.64 -4.33 -23.63
N TYR A 278 -22.37 -3.11 -23.15
CA TYR A 278 -22.32 -1.88 -23.93
C TYR A 278 -20.96 -1.16 -23.81
N LYS A 279 -20.64 -0.27 -24.76
CA LYS A 279 -19.46 0.60 -24.75
C LYS A 279 -19.87 2.04 -25.11
N GLY A 280 -19.36 3.03 -24.38
CA GLY A 280 -19.74 4.43 -24.55
C GLY A 280 -18.56 5.40 -24.55
N GLY A 281 -18.82 6.68 -24.81
CA GLY A 281 -17.80 7.75 -24.86
C GLY A 281 -17.94 8.76 -23.71
N MET A 282 -16.80 9.20 -23.17
CA MET A 282 -16.71 10.28 -22.17
C MET A 282 -15.38 11.02 -22.31
N ILE A 283 -15.43 12.35 -22.41
CA ILE A 283 -14.27 13.26 -22.36
C ILE A 283 -14.39 14.25 -21.19
N ALA A 284 -13.24 14.74 -20.72
CA ALA A 284 -13.15 15.83 -19.75
C ALA A 284 -12.03 16.83 -20.09
N SER A 285 -12.16 18.09 -19.66
CA SER A 285 -11.11 19.11 -19.81
C SER A 285 -10.17 19.23 -18.59
N TRP A 286 -10.28 18.30 -17.63
CA TRP A 286 -9.53 18.33 -16.37
C TRP A 286 -8.02 18.43 -16.59
N ASN A 287 -7.37 19.37 -15.89
CA ASN A 287 -5.93 19.62 -15.97
C ASN A 287 -5.41 20.00 -17.39
N LYS A 288 -6.33 20.28 -18.33
CA LYS A 288 -6.11 20.85 -19.66
C LYS A 288 -6.62 22.30 -19.72
N PHE A 289 -7.93 22.48 -19.49
CA PHE A 289 -8.61 23.77 -19.43
C PHE A 289 -9.64 23.80 -18.29
N CYS A 290 -9.55 24.83 -17.46
CA CYS A 290 -10.50 25.13 -16.39
C CYS A 290 -10.79 26.64 -16.35
N PHE A 291 -11.93 27.05 -15.77
CA PHE A 291 -12.36 28.45 -15.68
C PHE A 291 -13.03 28.77 -14.34
N THR A 292 -13.08 30.05 -13.97
CA THR A 292 -13.77 30.56 -12.76
C THR A 292 -14.60 31.82 -13.09
N GLY A 293 -15.22 32.44 -12.07
CA GLY A 293 -16.02 33.67 -12.24
C GLY A 293 -15.76 34.81 -11.24
N GLY A 294 -14.77 34.74 -10.33
CA GLY A 294 -14.52 35.85 -9.40
C GLY A 294 -13.65 35.53 -8.17
N TYR A 295 -13.27 36.58 -7.44
CA TYR A 295 -12.22 36.59 -6.41
C TYR A 295 -12.70 37.04 -5.01
N PHE A 296 -11.91 36.74 -3.97
CA PHE A 296 -11.99 37.38 -2.64
C PHE A 296 -10.61 37.87 -2.19
N VAL A 297 -10.55 39.04 -1.54
CA VAL A 297 -9.29 39.79 -1.29
C VAL A 297 -8.85 39.76 0.18
N ASP A 298 -9.53 39.05 1.07
CA ASP A 298 -9.33 39.12 2.52
C ASP A 298 -8.52 37.97 3.15
N GLY A 299 -8.12 36.96 2.36
CA GLY A 299 -7.32 35.83 2.82
C GLY A 299 -8.06 34.84 3.73
N THR A 300 -9.39 34.83 3.72
CA THR A 300 -10.19 33.85 4.46
C THR A 300 -10.61 32.65 3.59
N PHE A 301 -10.46 31.43 4.13
CA PHE A 301 -10.86 30.21 3.42
C PHE A 301 -12.32 29.85 3.73
N VAL A 302 -13.19 30.02 2.72
CA VAL A 302 -14.61 29.63 2.75
C VAL A 302 -14.77 28.15 2.39
N GLY A 303 -15.88 27.53 2.79
CA GLY A 303 -16.15 26.12 2.46
C GLY A 303 -16.38 25.90 0.96
N ARG A 304 -15.71 24.88 0.40
CA ARG A 304 -15.90 24.44 -0.98
C ARG A 304 -17.35 23.97 -1.17
N ALA A 305 -18.05 24.57 -2.12
CA ALA A 305 -19.48 24.43 -2.35
C ALA A 305 -19.77 24.18 -3.83
N ALA A 306 -20.85 23.44 -4.08
CA ALA A 306 -21.26 22.87 -5.37
C ALA A 306 -20.12 22.17 -6.16
N PRO A 307 -19.87 20.86 -5.93
CA PRO A 307 -18.94 20.07 -6.75
C PRO A 307 -19.25 20.01 -8.25
N GLU A 308 -20.50 20.26 -8.67
CA GLU A 308 -20.96 19.97 -10.04
C GLU A 308 -22.17 20.86 -10.42
N ILE A 309 -22.25 21.24 -11.71
CA ILE A 309 -23.34 22.02 -12.32
C ILE A 309 -23.68 21.37 -13.67
N ASP A 310 -24.90 20.88 -13.82
CA ASP A 310 -25.35 20.23 -15.05
C ASP A 310 -25.79 21.29 -16.06
N VAL A 311 -25.18 21.27 -17.25
CA VAL A 311 -25.63 22.07 -18.39
C VAL A 311 -26.88 21.43 -19.02
N PHE A 312 -26.79 20.11 -19.23
CA PHE A 312 -27.85 19.24 -19.72
C PHE A 312 -27.63 17.82 -19.16
N GLU A 313 -28.61 17.28 -18.42
CA GLU A 313 -28.68 15.86 -18.05
C GLU A 313 -29.97 15.30 -18.67
N ALA A 314 -29.86 14.44 -19.68
CA ALA A 314 -31.01 14.04 -20.49
C ALA A 314 -31.89 12.97 -19.82
N ILE A 315 -33.20 13.22 -19.78
CA ILE A 315 -34.24 12.36 -19.18
C ILE A 315 -35.41 12.23 -20.17
N ILE A 316 -36.01 11.04 -20.27
CA ILE A 316 -37.22 10.80 -21.09
C ILE A 316 -38.40 10.49 -20.17
N SER A 317 -39.52 11.18 -20.38
CA SER A 317 -40.78 10.97 -19.65
C SER A 317 -41.95 10.98 -20.62
N ASN A 318 -42.78 9.93 -20.60
CA ASN A 318 -43.93 9.76 -21.52
C ASN A 318 -43.58 9.95 -23.02
N GLN A 319 -42.42 9.45 -23.46
CA GLN A 319 -41.87 9.62 -24.81
C GLN A 319 -41.58 11.09 -25.22
N VAL A 320 -41.46 11.98 -24.24
CA VAL A 320 -40.98 13.37 -24.43
C VAL A 320 -39.61 13.50 -23.77
N GLY A 321 -38.66 14.12 -24.49
CA GLY A 321 -37.35 14.47 -23.98
C GLY A 321 -37.37 15.70 -23.07
N TYR A 322 -36.63 15.62 -21.98
CA TYR A 322 -36.37 16.68 -21.01
C TYR A 322 -34.87 16.70 -20.69
N ILE A 323 -34.41 17.81 -20.16
CA ILE A 323 -33.12 17.94 -19.48
C ILE A 323 -33.34 18.37 -18.04
N SER A 324 -32.75 17.61 -17.12
CA SER A 324 -32.44 18.07 -15.79
C SER A 324 -31.29 19.08 -15.92
N GLN A 325 -31.47 20.25 -15.32
CA GLN A 325 -30.49 21.34 -15.28
C GLN A 325 -30.31 21.69 -13.81
N SER A 326 -29.16 21.34 -13.22
CA SER A 326 -29.02 21.30 -11.76
C SER A 326 -27.71 21.87 -11.24
N GLY A 327 -27.72 22.24 -9.97
CA GLY A 327 -26.51 22.37 -9.16
C GLY A 327 -26.47 21.24 -8.12
N GLN A 328 -25.37 20.50 -8.09
CA GLN A 328 -25.12 19.42 -7.12
C GLN A 328 -24.29 20.00 -5.97
N TRP A 329 -24.78 19.87 -4.73
CA TRP A 329 -24.28 20.59 -3.56
C TRP A 329 -23.68 19.66 -2.51
N ALA A 330 -22.57 20.08 -1.93
CA ALA A 330 -22.01 19.52 -0.70
C ALA A 330 -21.49 20.66 0.20
N PRO A 331 -21.45 20.48 1.53
CA PRO A 331 -22.14 19.43 2.31
C PRO A 331 -23.67 19.56 2.25
N PHE A 332 -24.38 18.46 2.57
CA PHE A 332 -25.84 18.37 2.41
C PHE A 332 -26.61 19.05 3.55
N ASN A 333 -27.74 19.68 3.21
CA ASN A 333 -28.76 20.14 4.16
C ASN A 333 -29.36 18.99 4.98
N TYR A 334 -29.96 19.35 6.12
CA TYR A 334 -30.88 18.46 6.81
C TYR A 334 -32.03 18.06 5.88
N GLN A 335 -32.19 16.75 5.65
CA GLN A 335 -33.18 16.19 4.72
C GLN A 335 -33.10 16.76 3.29
N TYR A 336 -31.92 17.22 2.83
CA TYR A 336 -31.70 17.82 1.50
C TYR A 336 -32.50 19.11 1.23
N ALA A 337 -33.17 19.65 2.24
CA ALA A 337 -34.04 20.82 2.11
C ALA A 337 -33.24 22.12 2.02
N TRP A 338 -33.21 22.72 0.83
CA TRP A 338 -32.67 24.06 0.59
C TRP A 338 -33.80 25.11 0.53
N LYS A 339 -33.46 26.40 0.51
CA LYS A 339 -34.43 27.51 0.65
C LYS A 339 -35.04 27.88 -0.71
N ASN A 340 -35.87 27.00 -1.27
CA ASN A 340 -36.54 27.16 -2.57
C ASN A 340 -37.72 28.17 -2.57
N THR A 341 -37.57 29.31 -1.88
CA THR A 341 -38.56 30.40 -1.91
C THR A 341 -38.49 31.20 -3.20
N SER A 342 -39.54 31.97 -3.48
CA SER A 342 -39.63 32.93 -4.61
C SER A 342 -38.57 34.04 -4.60
N ASP A 343 -37.74 34.13 -3.56
CA ASP A 343 -36.64 35.09 -3.43
C ASP A 343 -35.29 34.45 -3.85
N ASN A 344 -35.26 33.13 -4.03
CA ASN A 344 -34.07 32.33 -4.29
C ASN A 344 -34.21 31.44 -5.55
N LEU A 345 -35.43 31.07 -5.93
CA LEU A 345 -35.78 30.23 -7.07
C LEU A 345 -36.69 31.01 -8.03
N HIS A 346 -36.28 31.15 -9.28
CA HIS A 346 -37.09 31.75 -10.34
C HIS A 346 -37.16 30.80 -11.55
N ILE A 347 -38.37 30.39 -11.92
CA ILE A 347 -38.64 29.78 -13.23
C ILE A 347 -38.89 30.91 -14.22
N LEU A 348 -38.25 30.85 -15.40
CA LEU A 348 -38.26 31.93 -16.40
C LEU A 348 -38.92 31.51 -17.73
N SER A 349 -38.92 30.21 -18.04
CA SER A 349 -39.60 29.62 -19.20
C SER A 349 -40.90 28.90 -18.81
N GLU A 350 -41.90 28.89 -19.70
CA GLU A 350 -43.11 28.07 -19.55
C GLU A 350 -42.84 26.57 -19.84
N ASP A 351 -41.74 26.23 -20.52
CA ASP A 351 -41.28 24.86 -20.80
C ASP A 351 -40.36 24.28 -19.70
N THR A 352 -40.21 24.98 -18.57
CA THR A 352 -39.39 24.54 -17.43
C THR A 352 -40.23 24.43 -16.15
N GLU A 353 -40.08 23.34 -15.40
CA GLU A 353 -40.69 23.16 -14.07
C GLU A 353 -39.64 22.89 -12.99
N PHE A 354 -39.98 23.14 -11.72
CA PHE A 354 -39.07 22.81 -10.61
C PHE A 354 -39.07 21.30 -10.35
N ASN A 355 -37.90 20.67 -10.44
CA ASN A 355 -37.76 19.23 -10.22
C ASN A 355 -37.95 18.91 -8.73
N THR A 356 -38.84 17.95 -8.42
CA THR A 356 -39.09 17.53 -7.04
C THR A 356 -38.00 16.61 -6.47
N TYR A 357 -37.09 16.11 -7.30
CA TYR A 357 -35.89 15.40 -6.86
C TYR A 357 -34.89 16.38 -6.23
N VAL A 358 -34.45 16.07 -5.00
CA VAL A 358 -33.51 16.89 -4.20
C VAL A 358 -32.22 16.14 -3.84
N GLY A 359 -32.02 14.93 -4.40
CA GLY A 359 -30.86 14.08 -4.17
C GLY A 359 -31.15 12.85 -3.29
N GLY A 360 -30.12 12.37 -2.60
CA GLY A 360 -30.15 11.16 -1.78
C GLY A 360 -28.87 10.99 -0.95
N VAL A 361 -28.59 9.78 -0.46
CA VAL A 361 -27.49 9.56 0.52
C VAL A 361 -26.08 9.90 0.02
N LEU A 362 -25.89 10.07 -1.30
CA LEU A 362 -24.62 10.44 -1.92
C LEU A 362 -24.58 11.86 -2.52
N GLN A 363 -25.71 12.57 -2.62
CA GLN A 363 -25.78 13.90 -3.25
C GLN A 363 -26.96 14.75 -2.74
N GLN A 364 -26.81 16.08 -2.71
CA GLN A 364 -27.94 17.02 -2.69
C GLN A 364 -28.00 17.73 -4.04
N CYS A 365 -29.18 17.88 -4.64
CA CYS A 365 -29.34 18.65 -5.88
C CYS A 365 -30.39 19.76 -5.74
N SER A 366 -30.24 20.79 -6.58
CA SER A 366 -31.27 21.77 -6.90
C SER A 366 -31.45 21.77 -8.40
N SER A 367 -32.53 21.15 -8.91
CA SER A 367 -32.74 20.88 -10.33
C SER A 367 -34.00 21.58 -10.86
N GLY A 368 -33.92 22.11 -12.07
CA GLY A 368 -35.06 22.49 -12.91
C GLY A 368 -35.15 21.52 -14.08
N LEU A 369 -36.36 21.04 -14.37
CA LEU A 369 -36.62 20.13 -15.48
C LEU A 369 -37.14 20.93 -16.68
N SER A 370 -36.29 21.11 -17.70
CA SER A 370 -36.62 21.85 -18.92
C SER A 370 -36.93 20.89 -20.05
N LYS A 371 -38.04 21.09 -20.78
CA LYS A 371 -38.38 20.27 -21.95
C LYS A 371 -37.44 20.58 -23.14
N THR A 372 -36.89 19.55 -23.79
CA THR A 372 -35.96 19.74 -24.92
C THR A 372 -36.68 20.09 -26.22
N ASN A 373 -35.93 20.62 -27.19
CA ASN A 373 -36.43 20.75 -28.56
C ASN A 373 -36.50 19.37 -29.23
N GLN A 374 -37.69 18.79 -29.31
CA GLN A 374 -37.90 17.41 -29.80
C GLN A 374 -37.51 17.20 -31.27
N ALA A 375 -37.35 18.27 -32.07
CA ALA A 375 -36.88 18.16 -33.46
C ALA A 375 -35.35 17.97 -33.56
N CYS A 376 -34.61 18.13 -32.46
CA CYS A 376 -33.15 18.09 -32.41
C CYS A 376 -32.60 16.75 -31.87
N TYR A 377 -33.36 15.66 -32.08
CA TYR A 377 -32.87 14.27 -31.95
C TYR A 377 -32.49 13.73 -33.34
N GLU A 378 -31.52 12.80 -33.39
CA GLU A 378 -30.89 12.28 -34.62
C GLU A 378 -31.93 11.70 -35.62
N GLU A 379 -32.92 10.96 -35.11
CA GLU A 379 -33.97 10.31 -35.93
C GLU A 379 -35.18 11.20 -36.27
N ASP A 380 -35.50 12.22 -35.46
CA ASP A 380 -36.72 13.04 -35.60
C ASP A 380 -36.53 14.34 -36.42
N GLY A 381 -35.29 14.81 -36.58
CA GLY A 381 -35.03 16.01 -37.38
C GLY A 381 -33.59 16.52 -37.43
N GLY A 382 -32.70 16.07 -36.53
CA GLY A 382 -31.26 16.34 -36.61
C GLY A 382 -30.84 17.81 -36.54
N CYS A 383 -31.65 18.69 -35.93
CA CYS A 383 -31.19 20.05 -35.62
C CYS A 383 -30.27 20.09 -34.39
N PHE A 384 -29.54 21.20 -34.22
CA PHE A 384 -28.82 21.52 -33.00
C PHE A 384 -29.65 22.49 -32.14
N ALA A 385 -29.53 22.36 -30.82
CA ALA A 385 -30.11 23.27 -29.82
C ALA A 385 -29.02 23.71 -28.84
N VAL A 386 -29.05 24.97 -28.41
CA VAL A 386 -28.02 25.55 -27.54
C VAL A 386 -28.45 25.45 -26.08
N TYR A 387 -27.60 24.81 -25.27
CA TYR A 387 -27.74 24.66 -23.82
C TYR A 387 -26.55 25.30 -23.13
N GLY A 388 -26.75 25.86 -21.94
CA GLY A 388 -25.71 26.61 -21.23
C GLY A 388 -26.15 27.04 -19.83
N PHE A 389 -25.25 27.71 -19.13
CA PHE A 389 -25.58 28.49 -17.95
C PHE A 389 -24.69 29.72 -17.84
N GLU A 390 -25.24 30.78 -17.28
CA GLU A 390 -24.52 31.98 -16.85
C GLU A 390 -24.45 31.94 -15.32
N TYR A 391 -23.30 32.25 -14.73
CA TYR A 391 -23.17 32.27 -13.28
C TYR A 391 -22.29 33.41 -12.77
N LYS A 392 -22.67 33.90 -11.60
CA LYS A 392 -21.85 34.77 -10.76
C LYS A 392 -21.53 33.97 -9.49
N PRO A 393 -20.25 33.76 -9.12
CA PRO A 393 -19.91 32.96 -7.96
C PRO A 393 -19.96 33.75 -6.65
N GLY A 394 -19.80 33.06 -5.51
CA GLY A 394 -19.84 33.67 -4.18
C GLY A 394 -21.20 33.56 -3.48
N ASN A 395 -21.33 34.21 -2.31
CA ASN A 395 -22.50 34.07 -1.43
C ASN A 395 -23.72 34.86 -1.92
N ASP A 396 -23.47 35.99 -2.58
CA ASP A 396 -24.44 36.82 -3.32
C ASP A 396 -24.40 36.49 -4.83
N GLY A 397 -23.95 35.28 -5.17
CA GLY A 397 -23.91 34.74 -6.51
C GLY A 397 -25.26 34.18 -6.99
N TYR A 398 -25.30 33.76 -8.25
CA TYR A 398 -26.42 33.06 -8.87
C TYR A 398 -25.93 32.08 -9.94
N ILE A 399 -26.79 31.14 -10.32
CA ILE A 399 -26.68 30.32 -11.53
C ILE A 399 -27.99 30.49 -12.32
N LEU A 400 -27.88 30.74 -13.62
CA LEU A 400 -28.96 31.00 -14.57
C LEU A 400 -28.81 30.04 -15.75
N TRP A 401 -29.65 29.01 -15.84
CA TRP A 401 -29.59 28.02 -16.92
C TRP A 401 -30.33 28.49 -18.18
N THR A 402 -29.89 28.02 -19.34
CA THR A 402 -30.56 28.24 -20.63
C THR A 402 -31.01 26.93 -21.29
N ASN A 403 -32.14 27.01 -21.98
CA ASN A 403 -32.72 25.95 -22.80
C ASN A 403 -33.05 26.54 -24.18
N ASP A 404 -32.56 25.93 -25.26
CA ASP A 404 -32.73 26.41 -26.63
C ASP A 404 -32.42 27.92 -26.79
N ASN A 405 -31.24 28.32 -26.28
CA ASN A 405 -30.74 29.69 -26.20
C ASN A 405 -31.65 30.71 -25.47
N LYS A 406 -32.52 30.27 -24.55
CA LYS A 406 -33.42 31.14 -23.77
C LYS A 406 -33.25 30.89 -22.27
N PRO A 407 -33.38 31.91 -21.40
CA PRO A 407 -33.40 31.72 -19.94
C PRO A 407 -34.48 30.72 -19.50
N ALA A 408 -34.06 29.65 -18.81
CA ALA A 408 -34.92 28.55 -18.40
C ALA A 408 -35.34 28.70 -16.93
N TRP A 409 -34.37 28.70 -16.02
CA TRP A 409 -34.57 28.92 -14.59
C TRP A 409 -33.30 29.46 -13.92
N LYS A 410 -33.44 29.99 -12.70
CA LYS A 410 -32.37 30.63 -11.93
C LYS A 410 -32.42 30.27 -10.45
N LEU A 411 -31.23 30.10 -9.88
CA LEU A 411 -30.96 29.90 -8.46
C LEU A 411 -30.05 31.01 -7.92
N TYR A 412 -30.39 31.64 -6.80
CA TYR A 412 -29.48 32.50 -6.05
C TYR A 412 -28.76 31.72 -4.93
N GLY A 413 -27.49 32.05 -4.67
CA GLY A 413 -26.66 31.41 -3.63
C GLY A 413 -27.22 31.51 -2.20
N ALA A 414 -28.07 32.50 -1.94
CA ALA A 414 -28.83 32.61 -0.67
C ALA A 414 -29.77 31.40 -0.43
N GLY A 415 -30.22 30.72 -1.50
CA GLY A 415 -30.96 29.46 -1.45
C GLY A 415 -30.19 28.34 -0.74
N MET A 416 -28.87 28.33 -0.92
CA MET A 416 -27.92 27.37 -0.34
C MET A 416 -27.23 27.89 0.93
N GLY A 417 -27.84 28.87 1.60
CA GLY A 417 -27.38 29.41 2.88
C GLY A 417 -27.27 28.37 4.02
N PRO A 418 -26.86 28.82 5.21
CA PRO A 418 -26.48 27.95 6.32
C PRO A 418 -27.68 27.22 6.92
N ASP A 419 -27.38 26.08 7.54
CA ASP A 419 -28.35 25.17 8.15
C ASP A 419 -27.82 24.69 9.51
N ASP A 420 -28.37 25.30 10.55
CA ASP A 420 -28.05 25.04 11.96
C ASP A 420 -28.40 23.62 12.44
N ASN A 421 -29.20 22.85 11.69
CA ASN A 421 -29.57 21.49 12.10
C ASN A 421 -28.41 20.51 11.86
N VAL A 422 -27.67 20.71 10.77
CA VAL A 422 -26.49 19.90 10.37
C VAL A 422 -25.16 20.63 10.56
N LYS A 423 -25.18 21.88 11.04
CA LYS A 423 -24.00 22.72 11.34
C LYS A 423 -23.14 23.06 10.12
N ILE A 424 -23.78 23.18 8.95
CA ILE A 424 -23.12 23.62 7.71
C ILE A 424 -23.23 25.14 7.55
N GLY A 425 -22.16 25.77 7.06
CA GLY A 425 -22.11 27.20 6.76
C GLY A 425 -22.87 27.58 5.48
N HIS A 426 -22.71 28.84 5.05
CA HIS A 426 -23.08 29.23 3.70
C HIS A 426 -22.34 28.37 2.67
N ARG A 427 -23.03 27.96 1.60
CA ARG A 427 -22.44 27.36 0.41
C ARG A 427 -22.53 28.38 -0.72
N PRO A 428 -21.45 29.09 -1.08
CA PRO A 428 -21.43 30.01 -2.21
C PRO A 428 -21.64 29.26 -3.54
N VAL A 429 -22.04 29.98 -4.59
CA VAL A 429 -21.92 29.49 -5.97
C VAL A 429 -20.43 29.31 -6.31
N PRO A 430 -19.99 28.23 -7.02
CA PRO A 430 -18.59 27.78 -7.08
C PRO A 430 -17.56 28.85 -7.46
N GLN A 431 -16.53 29.02 -6.62
CA GLN A 431 -15.40 29.94 -6.86
C GLN A 431 -14.12 29.22 -7.31
N GLU A 432 -14.05 27.90 -7.12
CA GLU A 432 -12.93 27.06 -7.54
C GLU A 432 -12.92 26.85 -9.08
N PRO A 433 -11.77 26.51 -9.70
CA PRO A 433 -11.71 26.17 -11.13
C PRO A 433 -12.62 25.01 -11.51
N MET A 434 -13.57 25.27 -12.40
CA MET A 434 -14.45 24.27 -12.99
C MET A 434 -13.84 23.75 -14.31
N TYR A 435 -14.04 22.47 -14.58
CA TYR A 435 -13.69 21.81 -15.83
C TYR A 435 -14.95 21.18 -16.44
N MET A 436 -14.93 20.90 -17.74
CA MET A 436 -16.09 20.32 -18.44
C MET A 436 -15.98 18.80 -18.52
N ILE A 437 -17.14 18.13 -18.51
CA ILE A 437 -17.31 16.71 -18.83
C ILE A 437 -18.38 16.63 -19.92
N ILE A 438 -18.17 15.75 -20.91
CA ILE A 438 -19.17 15.43 -21.93
C ILE A 438 -19.15 13.91 -22.13
N ASN A 439 -20.31 13.25 -21.95
CA ASN A 439 -20.44 11.80 -22.01
C ASN A 439 -21.77 11.35 -22.63
N LEU A 440 -21.77 10.15 -23.22
CA LEU A 440 -22.98 9.45 -23.66
C LEU A 440 -22.97 8.01 -23.10
N GLY A 441 -23.95 7.72 -22.26
CA GLY A 441 -24.06 6.46 -21.52
C GLY A 441 -25.49 6.22 -21.02
N MET A 442 -25.77 5.05 -20.45
CA MET A 442 -27.09 4.68 -19.98
C MET A 442 -27.06 4.07 -18.57
N SER A 443 -28.05 4.43 -17.74
CA SER A 443 -28.23 3.81 -16.44
C SER A 443 -29.72 3.69 -16.07
N PRO A 444 -30.14 2.59 -15.41
CA PRO A 444 -31.45 2.48 -14.77
C PRO A 444 -31.66 3.47 -13.61
N GLN A 445 -30.64 4.23 -13.18
CA GLN A 445 -30.77 5.31 -12.19
C GLN A 445 -31.29 6.62 -12.80
N PHE A 446 -31.00 6.90 -14.09
CA PHE A 446 -31.48 8.10 -14.78
C PHE A 446 -32.95 7.95 -15.25
N GLY A 447 -33.38 6.71 -15.56
CA GLY A 447 -34.74 6.41 -15.98
C GLY A 447 -34.97 4.93 -16.27
N ALA A 448 -36.21 4.56 -16.57
CA ALA A 448 -36.54 3.21 -17.02
C ALA A 448 -36.10 3.01 -18.48
N LEU A 449 -35.29 1.97 -18.73
CA LEU A 449 -34.73 1.69 -20.06
C LEU A 449 -35.64 0.75 -20.87
N ASP A 450 -35.99 1.16 -22.09
CA ASP A 450 -36.83 0.41 -23.02
C ASP A 450 -35.98 -0.37 -24.04
N PHE A 451 -35.42 -1.50 -23.59
CA PHE A 451 -34.52 -2.32 -24.39
C PHE A 451 -35.14 -2.89 -25.68
N GLU A 452 -36.46 -2.85 -25.87
CA GLU A 452 -37.11 -3.22 -27.13
C GLU A 452 -37.03 -2.12 -28.19
N ARG A 453 -36.75 -0.87 -27.80
CA ARG A 453 -36.74 0.32 -28.66
C ARG A 453 -35.38 1.02 -28.78
N LEU A 454 -34.40 0.69 -27.95
CA LEU A 454 -33.06 1.27 -28.03
C LEU A 454 -32.37 0.85 -29.34
N VAL A 455 -31.97 1.85 -30.14
CA VAL A 455 -31.24 1.68 -31.41
C VAL A 455 -29.74 1.86 -31.14
N PHE A 456 -28.91 1.03 -31.77
CA PHE A 456 -27.45 1.09 -31.64
C PHE A 456 -26.74 0.88 -32.99
N PRO A 457 -25.59 1.55 -33.24
CA PRO A 457 -25.02 2.61 -32.41
C PRO A 457 -25.90 3.87 -32.41
N THR A 458 -25.83 4.67 -31.35
CA THR A 458 -26.46 5.99 -31.25
C THR A 458 -25.37 7.03 -30.96
N THR A 459 -25.53 8.25 -31.45
CA THR A 459 -24.53 9.31 -31.25
C THR A 459 -25.09 10.56 -30.59
N MET A 460 -24.21 11.28 -29.90
CA MET A 460 -24.44 12.65 -29.45
C MET A 460 -23.42 13.52 -30.19
N LEU A 461 -23.95 14.53 -30.90
CA LEU A 461 -23.16 15.46 -31.70
C LEU A 461 -23.01 16.78 -30.94
N VAL A 462 -21.79 17.31 -30.86
CA VAL A 462 -21.54 18.67 -30.37
C VAL A 462 -20.91 19.51 -31.48
N ASP A 463 -21.57 20.62 -31.78
CA ASP A 463 -21.21 21.61 -32.81
C ASP A 463 -20.02 22.47 -32.35
N TRP A 464 -20.15 23.08 -31.17
CA TRP A 464 -19.09 23.87 -30.53
C TRP A 464 -19.23 23.87 -29.01
N VAL A 465 -18.12 24.16 -28.33
CA VAL A 465 -18.09 24.55 -26.92
C VAL A 465 -17.47 25.94 -26.84
N ARG A 466 -18.12 26.87 -26.12
CA ARG A 466 -17.64 28.25 -25.93
C ARG A 466 -17.78 28.68 -24.47
N VAL A 467 -16.77 29.37 -23.95
CA VAL A 467 -16.78 29.96 -22.59
C VAL A 467 -16.52 31.46 -22.68
N TYR A 468 -17.37 32.22 -22.02
CA TYR A 468 -17.35 33.68 -21.97
C TYR A 468 -17.03 34.16 -20.56
N GLN A 469 -16.30 35.27 -20.43
CA GLN A 469 -16.04 35.94 -19.15
C GLN A 469 -16.18 37.46 -19.29
N PRO A 470 -16.46 38.20 -18.21
CA PRO A 470 -16.56 39.65 -18.27
C PRO A 470 -15.23 40.28 -18.73
N LYS A 471 -15.31 41.22 -19.68
CA LYS A 471 -14.18 41.82 -20.44
C LYS A 471 -12.96 42.27 -19.61
N ASP A 472 -13.18 42.77 -18.40
CA ASP A 472 -12.12 43.26 -17.49
C ASP A 472 -11.65 42.21 -16.45
N ASN A 473 -12.14 40.97 -16.51
CA ASN A 473 -12.03 39.97 -15.43
C ASN A 473 -11.92 38.52 -15.96
N HIS A 474 -10.90 38.24 -16.77
CA HIS A 474 -10.62 36.89 -17.27
C HIS A 474 -9.80 36.07 -16.25
N ASN A 475 -10.22 34.84 -15.97
CA ASN A 475 -9.51 33.92 -15.07
C ASN A 475 -9.63 32.47 -15.57
N ILE A 476 -8.51 31.91 -16.00
CA ILE A 476 -8.38 30.63 -16.71
C ILE A 476 -7.23 29.80 -16.15
N GLY A 477 -7.39 28.48 -16.17
CA GLY A 477 -6.43 27.50 -15.65
C GLY A 477 -6.92 26.79 -14.39
N CYS A 478 -6.38 25.59 -14.15
CA CYS A 478 -6.83 24.68 -13.08
C CYS A 478 -6.12 24.88 -11.72
N ASP A 479 -5.25 25.89 -11.61
CA ASP A 479 -4.47 26.19 -10.39
C ASP A 479 -4.11 27.71 -10.30
N PRO A 480 -5.11 28.62 -10.30
CA PRO A 480 -4.87 30.07 -10.24
C PRO A 480 -4.37 30.53 -8.86
N GLU A 481 -3.67 31.68 -8.81
CA GLU A 481 -3.00 32.15 -7.58
C GLU A 481 -3.96 32.36 -6.40
N ASP A 482 -5.19 32.84 -6.65
CA ASP A 482 -6.21 33.07 -5.61
C ASP A 482 -6.96 31.80 -5.15
N PHE A 483 -6.93 30.73 -5.95
CA PHE A 483 -7.52 29.42 -5.63
C PHE A 483 -6.54 28.29 -6.01
N PRO A 484 -5.41 28.13 -5.28
CA PRO A 484 -4.34 27.18 -5.60
C PRO A 484 -4.78 25.74 -5.31
N THR A 485 -5.54 25.20 -6.26
CA THR A 485 -6.27 23.94 -6.18
C THR A 485 -5.34 22.74 -6.03
N ARG A 486 -4.17 22.76 -6.68
CA ARG A 486 -3.14 21.72 -6.56
C ARG A 486 -2.56 21.67 -5.16
N ASP A 487 -2.18 22.83 -4.60
CA ASP A 487 -1.65 22.90 -3.24
C ASP A 487 -2.73 22.56 -2.21
N TYR A 488 -4.01 22.92 -2.44
CA TYR A 488 -5.10 22.45 -1.60
C TYR A 488 -5.23 20.92 -1.64
N ILE A 489 -5.28 20.30 -2.83
CA ILE A 489 -5.39 18.84 -2.98
C ILE A 489 -4.19 18.14 -2.33
N ASN A 490 -2.97 18.67 -2.47
CA ASN A 490 -1.77 18.14 -1.80
C ASN A 490 -1.87 18.25 -0.27
N ASN A 491 -2.29 19.41 0.27
CA ASN A 491 -2.42 19.63 1.72
C ASN A 491 -3.55 18.79 2.35
N TYR A 492 -4.61 18.48 1.59
CA TYR A 492 -5.77 17.72 2.04
C TYR A 492 -5.90 16.36 1.34
N LEU A 493 -4.79 15.76 0.89
CA LEU A 493 -4.78 14.55 0.07
C LEU A 493 -5.53 13.36 0.71
N GLU A 494 -5.56 13.29 2.05
CA GLU A 494 -6.39 12.33 2.81
C GLU A 494 -7.87 12.37 2.39
N ALA A 495 -8.45 13.56 2.17
CA ALA A 495 -9.85 13.73 1.78
C ALA A 495 -10.12 13.35 0.31
N TYR A 496 -9.10 13.39 -0.55
CA TYR A 496 -9.20 13.03 -1.97
C TYR A 496 -8.83 11.57 -2.26
N THR A 497 -8.17 10.87 -1.32
CA THR A 497 -7.68 9.48 -1.50
C THR A 497 -8.33 8.46 -0.56
N ASN A 498 -8.96 8.89 0.54
CA ASN A 498 -9.61 7.99 1.50
C ASN A 498 -11.15 8.14 1.42
N PRO A 499 -11.88 7.21 0.77
CA PRO A 499 -13.34 7.29 0.59
C PRO A 499 -14.16 7.13 1.89
N LYS A 500 -13.50 7.09 3.07
CA LYS A 500 -14.13 7.07 4.40
C LYS A 500 -14.04 8.43 5.12
N VAL A 501 -13.40 9.44 4.52
CA VAL A 501 -13.29 10.78 5.10
C VAL A 501 -14.50 11.62 4.69
N VAL A 502 -15.48 11.73 5.59
CA VAL A 502 -16.59 12.68 5.43
C VAL A 502 -16.11 14.08 5.85
N PRO A 503 -16.08 15.09 4.96
CA PRO A 503 -15.51 16.41 5.24
C PRO A 503 -16.49 17.33 6.01
N ALA A 504 -17.04 16.85 7.14
CA ALA A 504 -18.07 17.55 7.91
C ALA A 504 -17.58 18.30 9.16
N ASN A 505 -16.30 18.14 9.58
CA ASN A 505 -15.84 18.65 10.88
C ASN A 505 -14.33 18.99 10.98
N LYS A 506 -13.67 19.42 9.88
CA LYS A 506 -12.23 19.81 9.88
C LYS A 506 -11.93 21.28 9.52
N MET A 507 -12.93 22.14 9.23
CA MET A 507 -12.70 23.58 8.96
C MET A 507 -12.85 24.46 10.20
N SER A 508 -11.87 24.40 11.10
CA SER A 508 -11.65 25.46 12.10
C SER A 508 -10.21 25.47 12.62
N THR A 509 -9.59 26.65 12.61
CA THR A 509 -8.37 27.12 13.31
C THR A 509 -7.25 26.11 13.63
N HIS A 510 -6.07 26.32 13.05
CA HIS A 510 -4.75 25.82 13.49
C HIS A 510 -4.78 24.54 14.35
N LYS A 511 -4.97 23.37 13.72
CA LYS A 511 -4.84 22.08 14.42
C LYS A 511 -3.48 22.01 15.11
N LYS A 512 -3.50 21.90 16.44
CA LYS A 512 -2.29 21.77 17.25
C LYS A 512 -1.59 20.48 16.82
N THR A 513 -0.30 20.58 16.54
CA THR A 513 0.54 19.41 16.26
C THR A 513 1.10 18.82 17.55
N MET A 514 1.49 17.56 17.47
CA MET A 514 2.22 16.82 18.48
C MET A 514 3.34 16.02 17.83
N SER A 515 4.35 15.64 18.60
CA SER A 515 5.28 14.60 18.17
C SER A 515 4.73 13.21 18.48
N GLY A 516 4.96 12.26 17.58
CA GLY A 516 4.61 10.84 17.75
C GLY A 516 5.56 9.89 17.02
N LEU A 517 5.63 8.66 17.50
CA LEU A 517 6.44 7.59 16.94
C LEU A 517 5.55 6.71 16.05
N ARG A 518 5.77 6.75 14.73
CA ARG A 518 5.00 6.03 13.72
C ARG A 518 5.78 4.81 13.21
N LEU A 519 5.13 3.66 13.21
CA LEU A 519 5.63 2.41 12.64
C LEU A 519 5.10 2.25 11.21
N TYR A 520 5.93 1.73 10.29
CA TYR A 520 5.60 1.52 8.88
C TYR A 520 5.56 0.03 8.52
N PRO A 521 4.81 -0.39 7.48
CA PRO A 521 4.68 -1.80 7.07
C PRO A 521 5.99 -2.55 6.76
N ASN A 522 7.08 -1.83 6.46
CA ASN A 522 8.38 -2.47 6.25
C ASN A 522 9.01 -2.87 7.59
N PRO A 523 9.48 -4.12 7.77
CA PRO A 523 10.15 -4.54 8.99
C PRO A 523 11.35 -3.64 9.32
N LEU A 524 11.46 -3.26 10.59
CA LEU A 524 12.44 -2.34 11.17
C LEU A 524 12.29 -0.84 10.82
N GLU A 525 11.23 -0.43 10.10
CA GLU A 525 10.99 0.98 9.73
C GLU A 525 10.12 1.71 10.78
N LEU A 526 10.70 2.72 11.43
CA LEU A 526 10.12 3.45 12.55
C LEU A 526 10.58 4.92 12.52
N CYS A 527 9.63 5.85 12.47
CA CYS A 527 9.89 7.28 12.29
C CYS A 527 9.33 8.13 13.44
N PHE A 528 10.03 9.21 13.78
CA PHE A 528 9.57 10.21 14.73
C PHE A 528 9.06 11.44 13.97
N GLU A 529 7.76 11.70 14.06
CA GLU A 529 7.05 12.62 13.17
C GLU A 529 6.25 13.68 13.93
N THR A 530 5.97 14.78 13.23
CA THR A 530 5.02 15.81 13.67
C THR A 530 3.64 15.49 13.09
N LEU A 531 2.71 15.14 13.97
CA LEU A 531 1.36 14.65 13.65
C LEU A 531 0.30 15.63 14.21
N PRO A 532 -0.94 15.65 13.71
CA PRO A 532 -2.01 16.40 14.36
C PRO A 532 -2.35 15.78 15.73
N VAL A 533 -2.64 16.63 16.74
CA VAL A 533 -3.29 16.19 17.98
C VAL A 533 -4.66 15.60 17.62
N PRO A 534 -5.03 14.42 18.15
CA PRO A 534 -6.31 13.80 17.81
C PRO A 534 -7.49 14.55 18.44
N ASP A 535 -8.58 14.67 17.68
CA ASP A 535 -9.83 15.30 18.11
C ASP A 535 -10.77 14.30 18.81
N ILE A 536 -11.75 14.82 19.55
CA ILE A 536 -12.92 14.05 20.02
C ILE A 536 -13.77 13.68 18.80
N THR A 537 -14.12 12.41 18.64
CA THR A 537 -14.89 11.90 17.48
C THR A 537 -16.27 11.35 17.86
N HIS A 538 -16.44 10.94 19.11
CA HIS A 538 -17.67 10.38 19.66
C HIS A 538 -17.91 10.97 21.07
N PRO A 539 -19.16 11.19 21.52
CA PRO A 539 -19.47 11.79 22.83
C PRO A 539 -18.87 11.10 24.06
N ASP A 540 -18.46 9.84 23.93
CA ASP A 540 -17.82 9.03 24.98
C ASP A 540 -16.28 9.09 24.97
N ASP A 541 -15.66 9.80 24.03
CA ASP A 541 -14.20 9.86 23.91
C ASP A 541 -13.58 10.77 25.01
N ALA A 542 -12.30 10.53 25.29
CA ALA A 542 -11.42 11.47 25.98
C ALA A 542 -10.14 11.69 25.18
N ILE A 543 -9.56 12.89 25.25
CA ILE A 543 -8.17 13.12 24.83
C ILE A 543 -7.31 13.16 26.08
N VAL A 544 -6.31 12.29 26.12
CA VAL A 544 -5.32 12.19 27.20
C VAL A 544 -3.99 12.72 26.71
N LYS A 545 -3.40 13.66 27.45
CA LYS A 545 -1.99 14.02 27.28
C LYS A 545 -1.15 12.97 28.00
N VAL A 546 -0.31 12.26 27.26
CA VAL A 546 0.53 11.19 27.80
C VAL A 546 1.64 11.80 28.66
N THR A 547 1.87 11.27 29.86
CA THR A 547 3.01 11.59 30.72
C THR A 547 4.06 10.48 30.73
N LEU A 548 3.63 9.22 30.58
CA LEU A 548 4.50 8.07 30.36
C LEU A 548 3.78 7.05 29.47
N ALA A 549 4.49 6.53 28.47
CA ALA A 549 4.07 5.38 27.67
C ALA A 549 5.02 4.21 27.91
N GLY A 550 4.51 2.99 27.77
CA GLY A 550 5.32 1.78 27.86
C GLY A 550 5.94 1.34 26.53
N LEU A 551 6.54 0.15 26.55
CA LEU A 551 7.04 -0.58 25.39
C LEU A 551 6.97 -2.08 25.70
N CYS A 552 6.07 -2.79 25.03
CA CYS A 552 5.80 -4.21 25.30
C CYS A 552 6.37 -5.13 24.20
N GLY A 553 6.10 -6.43 24.31
CA GLY A 553 6.55 -7.45 23.35
C GLY A 553 5.90 -7.31 21.98
N SER A 554 4.59 -7.04 21.92
CA SER A 554 3.80 -6.89 20.70
C SER A 554 4.22 -5.67 19.86
N ASP A 555 4.55 -4.53 20.49
CA ASP A 555 5.17 -3.38 19.79
C ASP A 555 6.44 -3.81 19.02
N LEU A 556 7.21 -4.74 19.60
CA LEU A 556 8.42 -5.32 19.00
C LEU A 556 8.11 -6.49 18.04
N HIS A 557 6.93 -7.10 18.08
CA HIS A 557 6.49 -8.10 17.11
C HIS A 557 6.16 -7.41 15.78
N ALA A 558 5.37 -6.34 15.81
CA ALA A 558 5.10 -5.49 14.65
C ALA A 558 6.39 -4.85 14.11
N TYR A 559 7.22 -4.21 14.97
CA TYR A 559 8.49 -3.60 14.52
C TYR A 559 9.45 -4.58 13.83
N ARG A 560 9.42 -5.87 14.18
CA ARG A 560 10.26 -6.91 13.56
C ARG A 560 9.65 -7.59 12.34
N GLY A 561 8.41 -7.25 11.97
CA GLY A 561 7.67 -7.95 10.91
C GLY A 561 7.28 -9.39 11.29
N LEU A 562 7.10 -9.67 12.58
CA LEU A 562 6.47 -10.91 13.06
C LEU A 562 4.94 -10.79 13.03
N GLU A 563 4.43 -9.57 13.22
CA GLU A 563 3.06 -9.17 12.93
C GLU A 563 3.08 -8.22 11.71
N THR A 564 2.20 -8.45 10.74
CA THR A 564 2.15 -7.72 9.46
C THR A 564 0.88 -6.87 9.35
N PHE A 565 1.01 -5.66 8.81
CA PHE A 565 -0.07 -4.68 8.71
C PHE A 565 0.14 -3.76 7.49
N ASP A 566 -0.96 -3.24 6.93
CA ASP A 566 -0.92 -2.59 5.61
C ASP A 566 -0.73 -1.06 5.65
N ILE A 567 -0.96 -0.41 6.79
CA ILE A 567 -0.94 1.07 6.92
C ILE A 567 -0.13 1.57 8.13
N PRO A 568 0.63 2.68 8.02
CA PRO A 568 1.43 3.21 9.13
C PRO A 568 0.59 3.75 10.30
N TYR A 569 0.97 3.43 11.54
CA TYR A 569 0.23 3.81 12.76
C TYR A 569 1.16 4.24 13.91
N ILE A 570 0.61 4.92 14.92
CA ILE A 570 1.36 5.31 16.14
C ILE A 570 1.43 4.10 17.07
N THR A 571 2.63 3.71 17.51
CA THR A 571 2.90 2.51 18.33
C THR A 571 2.61 2.69 19.84
N GLY A 572 2.59 1.59 20.61
CA GLY A 572 2.46 1.56 22.07
C GLY A 572 1.02 1.53 22.59
N HIS A 573 0.73 0.64 23.53
CA HIS A 573 -0.61 0.46 24.11
C HIS A 573 -0.69 0.71 25.63
N GLU A 574 0.43 0.70 26.36
CA GLU A 574 0.48 1.07 27.77
C GLU A 574 0.58 2.59 27.94
N LEU A 575 -0.27 3.22 28.78
CA LEU A 575 -0.17 4.66 29.06
C LEU A 575 -0.61 5.12 30.46
N VAL A 576 0.08 6.17 30.94
CA VAL A 576 -0.31 7.05 32.03
C VAL A 576 -0.38 8.48 31.48
N GLY A 577 -1.37 9.26 31.91
CA GLY A 577 -1.53 10.63 31.42
C GLY A 577 -2.53 11.48 32.18
N ILE A 578 -2.80 12.68 31.64
CA ILE A 578 -3.78 13.65 32.15
C ILE A 578 -4.88 13.86 31.12
N VAL A 579 -6.16 13.80 31.53
CA VAL A 579 -7.31 14.14 30.68
C VAL A 579 -7.27 15.62 30.31
N VAL A 580 -7.21 15.94 29.02
CA VAL A 580 -7.19 17.34 28.51
C VAL A 580 -8.45 17.72 27.72
N SER A 581 -9.24 16.74 27.27
CA SER A 581 -10.56 16.97 26.67
C SER A 581 -11.48 15.76 26.91
N LEU A 582 -12.79 16.00 26.92
CA LEU A 582 -13.86 15.01 27.13
C LEU A 582 -15.02 15.29 26.18
N GLY A 583 -15.62 14.24 25.63
CA GLY A 583 -16.85 14.34 24.85
C GLY A 583 -18.09 14.74 25.67
N GLU A 584 -19.20 14.97 24.97
CA GLU A 584 -20.42 15.52 25.58
C GLU A 584 -21.05 14.64 26.66
N SER A 585 -20.85 13.31 26.62
CA SER A 585 -21.42 12.39 27.61
C SER A 585 -20.96 12.72 29.04
N PHE A 586 -19.76 13.27 29.21
CA PHE A 586 -19.23 13.67 30.52
C PHE A 586 -19.78 15.01 31.03
N GLN A 587 -20.55 15.74 30.21
CA GLN A 587 -21.13 17.04 30.57
C GLN A 587 -22.58 16.93 31.08
N LYS A 588 -23.30 15.83 30.76
CA LYS A 588 -24.71 15.63 31.09
C LYS A 588 -24.94 14.18 31.54
N VAL A 589 -25.47 14.00 32.75
CA VAL A 589 -25.85 12.66 33.24
C VAL A 589 -27.00 12.11 32.41
N ALA A 590 -26.70 11.16 31.52
CA ALA A 590 -27.67 10.50 30.66
C ALA A 590 -28.41 9.39 31.42
N ALA A 591 -29.74 9.49 31.49
CA ALA A 591 -30.56 8.51 32.20
C ALA A 591 -30.44 7.12 31.55
N GLY A 592 -30.19 6.09 32.37
CA GLY A 592 -30.08 4.69 31.93
C GLY A 592 -28.66 4.24 31.55
N ARG A 593 -27.66 5.13 31.53
CA ARG A 593 -26.24 4.75 31.40
C ARG A 593 -25.60 4.51 32.78
N PRO A 594 -24.50 3.76 32.89
CA PRO A 594 -23.78 3.60 34.16
C PRO A 594 -22.97 4.87 34.49
N ASP A 595 -22.83 5.16 35.79
CA ASP A 595 -22.24 6.40 36.32
C ASP A 595 -20.82 6.71 35.80
N LEU A 596 -20.09 5.70 35.33
CA LEU A 596 -18.74 5.78 34.76
C LEU A 596 -18.59 6.76 33.58
N TYR A 597 -19.67 7.10 32.86
CA TYR A 597 -19.67 8.18 31.87
C TYR A 597 -19.84 9.59 32.46
N SER A 598 -19.82 9.75 33.79
CA SER A 598 -19.92 11.03 34.51
C SER A 598 -18.81 11.27 35.56
N THR A 599 -17.89 10.32 35.74
CA THR A 599 -16.86 10.37 36.80
C THR A 599 -15.58 11.13 36.42
N LEU A 600 -15.22 11.12 35.13
CA LEU A 600 -14.00 11.74 34.60
C LEU A 600 -14.15 13.25 34.43
N LYS A 601 -13.06 13.98 34.69
CA LYS A 601 -12.98 15.45 34.59
C LYS A 601 -11.68 15.86 33.89
N ILE A 602 -11.71 17.00 33.19
CA ILE A 602 -10.50 17.60 32.62
C ILE A 602 -9.54 17.95 33.77
N GLY A 603 -8.28 17.55 33.64
CA GLY A 603 -7.25 17.63 34.68
C GLY A 603 -7.06 16.35 35.49
N ASP A 604 -7.93 15.34 35.37
CA ASP A 604 -7.74 14.06 36.06
C ASP A 604 -6.52 13.30 35.54
N LYS A 605 -5.71 12.76 36.46
CA LYS A 605 -4.67 11.76 36.15
C LYS A 605 -5.31 10.39 35.97
N VAL A 606 -4.92 9.68 34.92
CA VAL A 606 -5.49 8.39 34.50
C VAL A 606 -4.40 7.40 34.11
N VAL A 607 -4.71 6.11 34.26
CA VAL A 607 -4.05 4.99 33.57
C VAL A 607 -5.07 4.32 32.64
N SER A 608 -4.62 3.83 31.49
CA SER A 608 -5.45 3.05 30.56
C SER A 608 -4.97 1.61 30.50
N PRO A 609 -5.86 0.61 30.40
CA PRO A 609 -5.50 -0.70 29.90
C PRO A 609 -5.18 -0.64 28.40
N PHE A 610 -4.55 -1.70 27.87
CA PHE A 610 -4.13 -1.82 26.48
C PHE A 610 -5.27 -1.92 25.44
N THR A 611 -6.52 -2.14 25.86
CA THR A 611 -7.72 -2.19 25.01
C THR A 611 -8.85 -1.33 25.57
N SER A 612 -9.62 -0.67 24.70
CA SER A 612 -10.84 0.05 25.10
C SER A 612 -11.97 -0.90 25.51
N SER A 613 -12.82 -0.44 26.43
CA SER A 613 -14.04 -1.15 26.86
C SER A 613 -15.18 -0.17 27.17
N CYS A 614 -16.43 -0.55 26.90
CA CYS A 614 -17.58 0.34 27.06
C CYS A 614 -18.23 0.33 28.46
N GLY A 615 -17.88 -0.62 29.34
CA GLY A 615 -18.58 -0.83 30.62
C GLY A 615 -20.03 -1.34 30.50
N GLU A 616 -20.68 -1.14 29.36
CA GLU A 616 -22.12 -1.34 29.14
C GLU A 616 -22.48 -2.72 28.55
N CYS A 617 -21.62 -3.33 27.74
CA CYS A 617 -21.90 -4.60 27.05
C CYS A 617 -21.94 -5.83 27.99
N ARG A 618 -22.47 -6.97 27.51
CA ARG A 618 -22.56 -8.19 28.34
C ARG A 618 -21.19 -8.63 28.91
N PRO A 619 -20.11 -8.73 28.12
CA PRO A 619 -18.77 -9.04 28.63
C PRO A 619 -18.27 -8.06 29.71
N CYS A 620 -18.39 -6.75 29.50
CA CYS A 620 -18.02 -5.73 30.49
C CYS A 620 -18.79 -5.89 31.81
N ARG A 621 -20.12 -6.07 31.75
CA ARG A 621 -20.98 -6.18 32.94
C ARG A 621 -20.71 -7.44 33.80
N ILE A 622 -20.00 -8.43 33.26
CA ILE A 622 -19.56 -9.63 34.00
C ILE A 622 -18.04 -9.64 34.28
N GLY A 623 -17.33 -8.55 34.02
CA GLY A 623 -15.90 -8.37 34.33
C GLY A 623 -14.92 -8.72 33.21
N PHE A 624 -15.36 -9.30 32.08
CA PHE A 624 -14.50 -9.61 30.94
C PHE A 624 -14.39 -8.42 29.97
N THR A 625 -13.83 -7.31 30.45
CA THR A 625 -13.67 -6.05 29.68
C THR A 625 -12.79 -6.22 28.44
N ALA A 626 -11.75 -7.05 28.49
CA ALA A 626 -10.91 -7.43 27.34
C ALA A 626 -11.63 -8.30 26.28
N ARG A 627 -12.91 -8.61 26.49
CA ARG A 627 -13.82 -9.25 25.50
C ARG A 627 -15.02 -8.36 25.17
N CYS A 628 -14.90 -7.05 25.39
CA CYS A 628 -15.94 -6.07 25.06
C CYS A 628 -16.29 -6.08 23.56
N ASP A 629 -17.59 -6.02 23.24
CA ASP A 629 -18.09 -6.01 21.86
C ASP A 629 -17.53 -4.83 21.03
N ASP A 630 -17.34 -3.67 21.69
CA ASP A 630 -16.74 -2.43 21.17
C ASP A 630 -15.20 -2.36 21.32
N SER A 631 -14.49 -3.46 21.59
CA SER A 631 -13.07 -3.38 21.98
C SER A 631 -12.14 -3.04 20.82
N LEU A 632 -11.22 -2.09 21.07
CA LEU A 632 -10.15 -1.69 20.16
C LEU A 632 -8.80 -1.73 20.89
N LEU A 633 -7.80 -2.31 20.24
CA LEU A 633 -6.41 -2.37 20.72
C LEU A 633 -5.69 -1.05 20.40
N PHE A 634 -5.14 -0.38 21.41
CA PHE A 634 -4.26 0.78 21.20
C PHE A 634 -2.97 0.34 20.48
N GLY A 635 -2.33 1.24 19.75
CA GLY A 635 -1.11 0.88 19.03
C GLY A 635 -1.38 -0.08 17.87
N SER A 636 -2.44 0.16 17.11
CA SER A 636 -2.84 -0.67 15.97
C SER A 636 -3.30 0.19 14.78
N PRO A 637 -3.38 -0.39 13.55
CA PRO A 637 -3.97 0.28 12.38
C PRO A 637 -5.41 0.81 12.59
N ARG A 638 -6.17 0.27 13.56
CA ARG A 638 -7.54 0.72 13.88
C ARG A 638 -7.60 1.81 14.94
N LEU A 639 -6.58 1.93 15.79
CA LEU A 639 -6.55 2.88 16.90
C LEU A 639 -5.09 3.27 17.23
N PRO A 640 -4.69 4.52 16.93
CA PRO A 640 -3.35 5.03 17.24
C PRO A 640 -2.97 4.89 18.72
N GLY A 641 -1.72 4.52 18.96
CA GLY A 641 -1.14 4.25 20.26
C GLY A 641 -0.62 5.46 21.04
N ALA A 642 0.03 5.13 22.15
CA ALA A 642 0.43 6.04 23.21
C ALA A 642 1.86 6.59 23.09
N GLN A 643 2.68 6.13 22.14
CA GLN A 643 4.03 6.67 21.91
C GLN A 643 3.98 8.01 21.13
N ALA A 644 3.08 8.90 21.57
CA ALA A 644 2.87 10.27 21.11
C ALA A 644 2.43 11.16 22.28
N GLN A 645 2.51 12.49 22.13
CA GLN A 645 2.21 13.40 23.26
C GLN A 645 0.72 13.43 23.67
N TYR A 646 -0.19 13.05 22.77
CA TYR A 646 -1.63 12.98 23.01
C TYR A 646 -2.24 11.75 22.33
N ILE A 647 -3.25 11.16 22.96
CA ILE A 647 -3.99 9.99 22.46
C ILE A 647 -5.50 10.20 22.63
N ARG A 648 -6.29 9.75 21.65
CA ARG A 648 -7.76 9.62 21.78
C ARG A 648 -8.08 8.26 22.39
N ILE A 649 -8.82 8.28 23.48
CA ILE A 649 -9.31 7.10 24.19
C ILE A 649 -10.80 6.93 23.88
N PRO A 650 -11.20 5.93 23.07
CA PRO A 650 -12.61 5.63 22.82
C PRO A 650 -13.29 5.08 24.07
N ARG A 651 -14.60 5.33 24.22
CA ARG A 651 -15.42 4.82 25.34
C ARG A 651 -14.75 5.09 26.71
N ALA A 652 -14.21 6.29 26.89
CA ALA A 652 -13.24 6.60 27.94
C ALA A 652 -13.72 6.31 29.37
N GLY A 653 -15.02 6.47 29.67
CA GLY A 653 -15.57 6.16 31.00
C GLY A 653 -15.44 4.68 31.38
N GLY A 654 -15.48 3.76 30.41
CA GLY A 654 -15.29 2.31 30.60
C GLY A 654 -13.86 1.84 30.40
N THR A 655 -12.92 2.76 30.14
CA THR A 655 -11.53 2.46 29.80
C THR A 655 -10.54 3.11 30.77
N LEU A 656 -10.71 4.38 31.13
CA LEU A 656 -9.75 5.11 31.95
C LEU A 656 -10.00 4.94 33.45
N PHE A 657 -8.96 4.47 34.15
CA PHE A 657 -8.96 4.40 35.61
C PHE A 657 -8.40 5.69 36.19
N ARG A 658 -9.28 6.50 36.79
CA ARG A 658 -8.93 7.74 37.51
C ARG A 658 -8.05 7.43 38.71
N ILE A 659 -6.86 8.04 38.76
CA ILE A 659 -5.96 7.99 39.91
C ILE A 659 -6.32 9.12 40.89
N PRO A 660 -6.57 8.84 42.18
CA PRO A 660 -6.75 9.88 43.19
C PRO A 660 -5.52 10.80 43.30
N GLN A 661 -5.75 12.10 43.45
CA GLN A 661 -4.68 13.11 43.59
C GLN A 661 -4.77 13.95 44.87
N ASP A 662 -5.75 13.68 45.75
CA ASP A 662 -5.87 14.39 47.02
C ASP A 662 -4.87 13.81 48.04
N GLU A 663 -3.95 14.64 48.54
CA GLU A 663 -2.97 14.28 49.57
C GLU A 663 -3.64 13.72 50.84
N SER A 664 -4.89 14.09 51.12
CA SER A 664 -5.69 13.54 52.23
C SER A 664 -5.95 12.03 52.09
N THR A 665 -6.02 11.53 50.85
CA THR A 665 -6.27 10.11 50.54
C THR A 665 -5.00 9.30 50.29
N LEU A 666 -3.91 9.94 49.87
CA LEU A 666 -2.62 9.25 49.66
C LEU A 666 -1.88 8.98 50.98
N GLY A 667 -1.97 9.92 51.94
CA GLY A 667 -1.14 9.93 53.13
C GLY A 667 0.28 10.45 52.87
N THR A 668 0.90 11.02 53.90
CA THR A 668 2.18 11.77 53.78
C THR A 668 3.44 10.91 53.69
N GLU A 669 3.31 9.58 53.78
CA GLU A 669 4.44 8.65 53.87
C GLU A 669 5.25 8.54 52.55
N PRO A 670 6.58 8.37 52.59
CA PRO A 670 7.40 8.16 51.39
C PRO A 670 6.92 6.98 50.53
N ALA A 671 6.43 5.91 51.17
CA ALA A 671 5.86 4.74 50.48
C ALA A 671 4.59 5.07 49.67
N ALA A 672 3.80 6.08 50.08
CA ALA A 672 2.64 6.52 49.30
C ALA A 672 3.07 7.24 48.01
N ARG A 673 4.09 8.09 48.10
CA ARG A 673 4.64 8.82 46.93
C ARG A 673 5.23 7.89 45.87
N ILE A 674 5.80 6.75 46.28
CA ILE A 674 6.26 5.70 45.35
C ILE A 674 5.08 5.00 44.66
N ARG A 675 4.00 4.68 45.40
CA ARG A 675 2.80 4.02 44.86
C ARG A 675 2.08 4.82 43.77
N THR A 676 2.23 6.14 43.74
CA THR A 676 1.58 7.02 42.74
C THR A 676 2.52 7.60 41.68
N SER A 677 3.77 7.11 41.62
CA SER A 677 4.72 7.47 40.57
C SER A 677 4.31 6.87 39.22
N ASP A 678 4.53 7.59 38.11
CA ASP A 678 4.14 7.13 36.76
C ASP A 678 4.79 5.79 36.40
N ALA A 679 6.04 5.57 36.82
CA ALA A 679 6.77 4.31 36.63
C ALA A 679 6.20 3.12 37.45
N SER A 680 5.42 3.38 38.51
CA SER A 680 4.64 2.36 39.22
C SER A 680 3.27 2.18 38.55
N LEU A 681 2.64 3.28 38.12
CA LEU A 681 1.30 3.29 37.54
C LEU A 681 1.25 2.67 36.13
N ILE A 682 2.32 2.79 35.32
CA ILE A 682 2.37 2.20 33.98
C ILE A 682 2.27 0.66 34.02
N LEU A 683 2.73 0.03 35.10
CA LEU A 683 2.56 -1.42 35.31
C LEU A 683 1.09 -1.81 35.43
N LEU A 684 0.19 -0.90 35.83
CA LEU A 684 -1.26 -1.13 35.89
C LEU A 684 -1.97 -1.06 34.52
N ALA A 685 -1.25 -0.78 33.43
CA ALA A 685 -1.83 -0.79 32.08
C ALA A 685 -1.94 -2.22 31.49
N ASP A 686 -0.92 -3.05 31.68
CA ASP A 686 -0.88 -4.43 31.18
C ASP A 686 -0.13 -5.35 32.16
N ILE A 687 1.17 -5.11 32.35
CA ILE A 687 2.12 -6.02 33.00
C ILE A 687 1.62 -6.60 34.34
N LEU A 688 1.07 -5.77 35.23
CA LEU A 688 0.54 -6.21 36.52
C LEU A 688 -0.86 -6.82 36.41
N PRO A 689 -1.87 -6.22 35.74
CA PRO A 689 -3.14 -6.87 35.43
C PRO A 689 -3.01 -8.28 34.82
N THR A 690 -2.13 -8.45 33.84
CA THR A 690 -1.92 -9.73 33.13
C THR A 690 -1.25 -10.77 34.04
N GLY A 691 -0.24 -10.37 34.83
CA GLY A 691 0.37 -11.26 35.84
C GLY A 691 -0.60 -11.62 36.99
N TYR A 692 -1.41 -10.67 37.43
CA TYR A 692 -2.46 -10.87 38.44
C TYR A 692 -3.54 -11.81 37.94
N PHE A 693 -3.99 -11.66 36.70
CA PHE A 693 -5.01 -12.51 36.08
C PHE A 693 -4.53 -13.96 35.97
N ALA A 694 -3.27 -14.21 35.59
CA ALA A 694 -2.70 -15.56 35.60
C ALA A 694 -2.74 -16.22 37.00
N ALA A 695 -2.37 -15.48 38.04
CA ALA A 695 -2.44 -15.97 39.43
C ALA A 695 -3.88 -16.19 39.90
N LEU A 696 -4.80 -15.29 39.55
CA LEU A 696 -6.21 -15.38 39.89
C LEU A 696 -6.89 -16.58 39.23
N GLN A 697 -6.67 -16.79 37.93
CA GLN A 697 -7.22 -17.92 37.17
C GLN A 697 -6.72 -19.27 37.69
N ALA A 698 -5.45 -19.35 38.09
CA ALA A 698 -4.90 -20.54 38.74
C ALA A 698 -5.60 -20.83 40.08
N ILE A 699 -5.70 -19.83 40.97
CA ILE A 699 -6.30 -19.97 42.31
C ILE A 699 -7.80 -20.25 42.28
N GLN A 700 -8.55 -19.60 41.38
CA GLN A 700 -10.01 -19.78 41.27
C GLN A 700 -10.42 -21.09 40.58
N HIS A 701 -9.49 -21.84 40.01
CA HIS A 701 -9.82 -23.05 39.26
C HIS A 701 -10.46 -24.13 40.16
N PRO A 702 -11.58 -24.77 39.75
CA PRO A 702 -12.30 -25.74 40.58
C PRO A 702 -11.44 -26.90 41.12
N ASN A 703 -10.41 -27.33 40.37
CA ASN A 703 -9.49 -28.38 40.80
C ASN A 703 -8.65 -28.02 42.03
N LEU A 704 -8.53 -26.74 42.43
CA LEU A 704 -7.83 -26.32 43.65
C LEU A 704 -8.78 -26.00 44.81
N ALA A 705 -10.09 -25.91 44.55
CA ALA A 705 -11.08 -25.47 45.54
C ALA A 705 -11.13 -26.36 46.80
N TYR A 706 -10.69 -27.62 46.71
CA TYR A 706 -10.63 -28.56 47.84
C TYR A 706 -9.71 -28.07 48.97
N ALA A 707 -8.56 -27.48 48.62
CA ALA A 707 -7.57 -26.97 49.56
C ALA A 707 -8.06 -25.70 50.26
N PHE A 708 -8.60 -24.74 49.51
CA PHE A 708 -9.14 -23.49 50.05
C PHE A 708 -10.44 -23.69 50.86
N ALA A 709 -11.26 -24.69 50.53
CA ALA A 709 -12.49 -25.01 51.25
C ALA A 709 -12.32 -26.02 52.40
N HIS A 710 -11.13 -26.63 52.52
CA HIS A 710 -10.84 -27.77 53.40
C HIS A 710 -11.88 -28.90 53.31
N LYS A 711 -12.24 -29.29 52.09
CA LYS A 711 -13.27 -30.31 51.77
C LYS A 711 -12.85 -31.16 50.59
N SER A 712 -13.16 -32.45 50.60
CA SER A 712 -12.87 -33.36 49.48
C SER A 712 -13.49 -32.87 48.17
N PHE A 713 -12.74 -32.98 47.06
CA PHE A 713 -13.25 -32.72 45.72
C PHE A 713 -14.35 -33.75 45.33
N PRO A 714 -15.41 -33.36 44.59
CA PRO A 714 -15.71 -32.02 44.09
C PRO A 714 -16.35 -31.10 45.15
N VAL A 715 -15.92 -29.85 45.20
CA VAL A 715 -16.47 -28.84 46.13
C VAL A 715 -17.76 -28.23 45.55
N ILE A 716 -18.87 -28.92 45.76
CA ILE A 716 -20.21 -28.54 45.28
C ILE A 716 -21.11 -27.99 46.42
N PRO A 717 -22.15 -27.18 46.10
CA PRO A 717 -23.08 -26.67 47.10
C PRO A 717 -23.73 -27.78 47.92
N GLY A 718 -23.91 -27.55 49.23
CA GLY A 718 -24.23 -28.62 50.20
C GLY A 718 -25.48 -29.45 49.88
N PHE A 719 -26.51 -28.85 49.25
CA PHE A 719 -27.70 -29.60 48.82
C PHE A 719 -27.40 -30.56 47.66
N VAL A 720 -26.56 -30.17 46.69
CA VAL A 720 -26.10 -31.03 45.60
C VAL A 720 -25.15 -32.11 46.13
N SER A 721 -24.28 -31.74 47.08
CA SER A 721 -23.36 -32.67 47.74
C SER A 721 -24.11 -33.83 48.38
N ALA A 722 -25.16 -33.56 49.16
CA ALA A 722 -25.97 -34.60 49.79
C ALA A 722 -26.62 -35.58 48.80
N PHE A 723 -27.03 -35.13 47.61
CA PHE A 723 -27.58 -36.00 46.56
C PHE A 723 -26.53 -36.85 45.84
N ILE A 724 -25.28 -36.37 45.71
CA ILE A 724 -24.23 -37.05 44.94
C ILE A 724 -23.35 -37.95 45.82
N THR A 725 -23.01 -37.53 47.04
CA THR A 725 -22.09 -38.28 47.94
C THR A 725 -22.80 -39.02 49.08
N GLY A 726 -24.14 -38.98 49.14
CA GLY A 726 -24.92 -39.53 50.26
C GLY A 726 -24.71 -38.80 51.59
N GLY A 727 -23.90 -37.73 51.62
CA GLY A 727 -23.54 -36.97 52.82
C GLY A 727 -22.20 -37.36 53.45
N GLU A 728 -21.51 -38.39 52.96
CA GLU A 728 -20.19 -38.78 53.47
C GLU A 728 -19.06 -38.09 52.69
N SER A 729 -18.62 -36.93 53.18
CA SER A 729 -17.40 -36.25 52.67
C SER A 729 -16.16 -36.71 53.45
N VAL A 730 -15.14 -37.20 52.75
CA VAL A 730 -13.84 -37.50 53.36
C VAL A 730 -13.23 -36.20 53.91
N LYS A 731 -12.76 -36.24 55.16
CA LYS A 731 -12.13 -35.09 55.79
C LYS A 731 -10.70 -34.93 55.26
N VAL A 732 -10.43 -33.79 54.64
CA VAL A 732 -9.10 -33.37 54.17
C VAL A 732 -8.23 -33.04 55.39
N GLU A 733 -7.01 -33.58 55.46
CA GLU A 733 -6.05 -33.26 56.51
C GLU A 733 -5.28 -31.96 56.21
N VAL A 734 -4.46 -31.49 57.15
CA VAL A 734 -3.75 -30.20 57.00
C VAL A 734 -2.65 -30.27 55.93
N ASP A 735 -2.01 -31.44 55.77
CA ASP A 735 -0.98 -31.65 54.75
C ASP A 735 -1.58 -31.94 53.36
N ASP A 736 -2.78 -32.54 53.27
CA ASP A 736 -3.52 -32.70 52.01
C ASP A 736 -3.89 -31.33 51.36
N ALA A 737 -4.00 -30.29 52.18
CA ALA A 737 -4.31 -28.92 51.74
C ALA A 737 -3.05 -28.12 51.29
N LYS A 738 -1.87 -28.74 51.26
CA LYS A 738 -0.63 -28.09 50.82
C LYS A 738 -0.59 -27.99 49.29
N LEU A 739 -0.60 -26.78 48.76
CA LEU A 739 -0.52 -26.51 47.31
C LEU A 739 0.91 -26.21 46.85
N ALA A 740 1.34 -26.81 45.74
CA ALA A 740 2.59 -26.53 45.06
C ALA A 740 2.36 -25.83 43.71
N PHE A 741 2.93 -24.63 43.56
CA PHE A 741 2.85 -23.82 42.34
C PHE A 741 4.19 -23.75 41.61
N ALA A 742 4.16 -23.49 40.30
CA ALA A 742 5.33 -22.95 39.59
C ALA A 742 4.98 -21.66 38.82
N VAL A 743 5.98 -20.80 38.63
CA VAL A 743 5.92 -19.61 37.76
C VAL A 743 7.05 -19.76 36.75
N VAL A 744 6.70 -20.01 35.49
CA VAL A 744 7.65 -20.22 34.39
C VAL A 744 7.83 -18.89 33.64
N GLY A 745 9.04 -18.35 33.70
CA GLY A 745 9.40 -17.02 33.21
C GLY A 745 9.41 -15.97 34.31
N LEU A 746 10.55 -15.27 34.46
CA LEU A 746 10.73 -14.16 35.42
C LEU A 746 11.07 -12.85 34.70
N GLY A 747 10.41 -12.64 33.56
CA GLY A 747 10.29 -11.32 32.91
C GLY A 747 9.38 -10.37 33.70
N PRO A 748 9.07 -9.16 33.19
CA PRO A 748 8.26 -8.17 33.91
C PRO A 748 6.90 -8.73 34.38
N VAL A 749 6.14 -9.36 33.46
CA VAL A 749 4.84 -9.97 33.76
C VAL A 749 5.00 -11.14 34.74
N GLY A 750 6.02 -11.98 34.57
CA GLY A 750 6.29 -13.12 35.46
C GLY A 750 6.67 -12.74 36.88
N LEU A 751 7.39 -11.62 37.07
CA LEU A 751 7.65 -11.04 38.39
C LEU A 751 6.36 -10.49 39.02
N CYS A 752 5.50 -9.81 38.25
CA CYS A 752 4.19 -9.36 38.72
C CYS A 752 3.25 -10.52 39.05
N ALA A 753 3.30 -11.62 38.29
CA ALA A 753 2.57 -12.86 38.55
C ALA A 753 3.04 -13.54 39.84
N LEU A 754 4.34 -13.64 40.06
CA LEU A 754 4.94 -14.18 41.28
C LEU A 754 4.52 -13.37 42.53
N VAL A 755 4.58 -12.03 42.46
CA VAL A 755 4.15 -11.16 43.58
C VAL A 755 2.64 -11.31 43.83
N SER A 756 1.82 -11.28 42.76
CA SER A 756 0.37 -11.45 42.85
C SER A 756 -0.03 -12.80 43.46
N LEU A 757 0.66 -13.87 43.08
CA LEU A 757 0.45 -15.22 43.62
C LEU A 757 0.77 -15.29 45.12
N VAL A 758 1.88 -14.70 45.56
CA VAL A 758 2.25 -14.63 46.98
C VAL A 758 1.24 -13.82 47.79
N GLU A 759 0.77 -12.68 47.27
CA GLU A 759 -0.21 -11.84 47.96
C GLU A 759 -1.59 -12.50 48.05
N LEU A 760 -2.08 -13.10 46.96
CA LEU A 760 -3.35 -13.83 46.94
C LEU A 760 -3.34 -15.04 47.90
N LEU A 761 -2.25 -15.81 47.97
CA LEU A 761 -2.12 -16.92 48.92
C LEU A 761 -2.03 -16.45 50.39
N GLY A 762 -1.46 -15.26 50.62
CA GLY A 762 -1.51 -14.60 51.93
C GLY A 762 -2.95 -14.19 52.31
N LEU A 763 -3.72 -13.65 51.37
CA LEU A 763 -5.11 -13.23 51.56
C LEU A 763 -6.07 -14.42 51.80
N THR A 764 -5.87 -15.56 51.12
CA THR A 764 -6.64 -16.79 51.40
C THR A 764 -6.28 -17.44 52.74
N ARG A 765 -5.24 -16.96 53.43
CA ARG A 765 -4.70 -17.51 54.69
C ARG A 765 -4.24 -18.96 54.57
N THR A 766 -3.89 -19.43 53.37
CA THR A 766 -3.44 -20.81 53.12
C THR A 766 -2.04 -20.97 53.75
N PRO A 767 -1.89 -21.69 54.87
CA PRO A 767 -0.69 -21.54 55.72
C PRO A 767 0.49 -22.40 55.28
N ASN A 768 0.31 -23.26 54.27
CA ASN A 768 1.28 -24.23 53.79
C ASN A 768 1.18 -24.29 52.26
N PHE A 769 2.11 -23.63 51.57
CA PHE A 769 2.20 -23.66 50.11
C PHE A 769 3.66 -23.70 49.66
N ALA A 770 3.91 -24.09 48.42
CA ALA A 770 5.23 -24.02 47.78
C ALA A 770 5.14 -23.25 46.45
N ILE A 771 6.19 -22.48 46.10
CA ILE A 771 6.30 -21.83 44.79
C ILE A 771 7.69 -22.06 44.20
N VAL A 772 7.72 -22.60 42.98
CA VAL A 772 8.93 -22.79 42.17
C VAL A 772 8.98 -21.73 41.06
N ALA A 773 9.82 -20.72 41.24
CA ALA A 773 10.00 -19.62 40.28
C ALA A 773 11.17 -19.93 39.33
N VAL A 774 10.89 -20.06 38.03
CA VAL A 774 11.83 -20.62 37.04
C VAL A 774 12.18 -19.60 35.96
N ASP A 775 13.47 -19.33 35.74
CA ASP A 775 13.95 -18.60 34.55
C ASP A 775 15.41 -19.01 34.24
N PRO A 776 15.80 -19.22 32.96
CA PRO A 776 17.18 -19.53 32.60
C PRO A 776 18.18 -18.41 32.93
N ASN A 777 17.73 -17.14 32.97
CA ASN A 777 18.60 -15.98 33.16
C ASN A 777 18.87 -15.70 34.66
N GLU A 778 20.14 -15.76 35.05
CA GLU A 778 20.57 -15.55 36.43
C GLU A 778 20.25 -14.16 36.98
N ALA A 779 20.35 -13.10 36.17
CA ALA A 779 20.02 -11.75 36.61
C ALA A 779 18.51 -11.56 36.85
N ARG A 780 17.65 -12.31 36.16
CA ARG A 780 16.20 -12.36 36.45
C ARG A 780 15.92 -13.12 37.75
N ARG A 781 16.60 -14.26 37.97
CA ARG A 781 16.51 -15.01 39.25
C ARG A 781 16.92 -14.15 40.44
N ALA A 782 18.09 -13.52 40.38
CA ALA A 782 18.58 -12.61 41.42
C ALA A 782 17.64 -11.41 41.66
N LYS A 783 17.01 -10.88 40.61
CA LYS A 783 15.98 -9.83 40.76
C LYS A 783 14.71 -10.34 41.45
N ALA A 784 14.27 -11.57 41.15
CA ALA A 784 13.14 -12.19 41.84
C ALA A 784 13.45 -12.41 43.34
N GLU A 785 14.63 -12.93 43.67
CA GLU A 785 15.08 -13.09 45.06
C GLU A 785 15.15 -11.75 45.81
N ALA A 786 15.66 -10.69 45.18
CA ALA A 786 15.70 -9.35 45.76
C ALA A 786 14.28 -8.80 46.04
N ILE A 787 13.33 -9.01 45.13
CA ILE A 787 11.92 -8.60 45.32
C ILE A 787 11.30 -9.40 46.47
N LEU A 788 11.45 -10.72 46.48
CA LEU A 788 10.96 -11.59 47.57
C LEU A 788 11.53 -11.20 48.93
N ALA A 789 12.81 -10.84 49.01
CA ALA A 789 13.43 -10.35 50.24
C ALA A 789 12.81 -9.02 50.74
N THR A 790 12.35 -8.14 49.84
CA THR A 790 11.66 -6.89 50.23
C THR A 790 10.21 -7.09 50.69
N LEU A 791 9.56 -8.20 50.34
CA LEU A 791 8.21 -8.54 50.82
C LEU A 791 8.21 -9.05 52.27
N GLY A 792 9.37 -9.40 52.82
CA GLY A 792 9.53 -9.91 54.18
C GLY A 792 9.24 -11.41 54.33
N SER A 793 9.33 -11.91 55.56
CA SER A 793 9.12 -13.32 55.90
C SER A 793 7.72 -13.78 55.48
N SER A 794 7.66 -14.76 54.57
CA SER A 794 6.43 -15.17 53.89
C SER A 794 5.32 -15.66 54.83
N PRO A 795 4.03 -15.50 54.43
CA PRO A 795 2.90 -16.09 55.16
C PRO A 795 2.89 -17.63 55.01
N GLY A 796 3.71 -18.32 55.79
CA GLY A 796 3.74 -19.78 55.94
C GLY A 796 4.38 -20.59 54.80
N GLY A 797 4.31 -20.12 53.56
CA GLY A 797 4.80 -20.86 52.38
C GLY A 797 6.32 -20.86 52.15
N VAL A 798 6.77 -21.81 51.31
CA VAL A 798 8.17 -22.03 50.91
C VAL A 798 8.37 -21.63 49.44
N ILE A 799 9.23 -20.64 49.19
CA ILE A 799 9.54 -20.18 47.83
C ILE A 799 10.96 -20.61 47.44
N ARG A 800 11.15 -21.02 46.18
CA ARG A 800 12.45 -21.34 45.57
C ARG A 800 12.54 -20.70 44.19
N VAL A 801 13.63 -19.98 43.94
CA VAL A 801 13.99 -19.49 42.60
C VAL A 801 15.04 -20.44 42.02
N VAL A 802 14.84 -20.94 40.80
CA VAL A 802 15.60 -22.09 40.26
C VAL A 802 15.94 -21.95 38.77
N SER A 803 16.93 -22.74 38.34
CA SER A 803 17.26 -22.95 36.93
C SER A 803 16.21 -23.83 36.23
N LEU A 804 16.26 -23.91 34.89
CA LEU A 804 15.44 -24.87 34.13
C LEU A 804 15.77 -26.32 34.52
N GLU A 805 17.06 -26.62 34.75
CA GLU A 805 17.57 -27.96 35.07
C GLU A 805 17.15 -28.44 36.46
N ASP A 806 17.08 -27.52 37.43
CA ASP A 806 16.63 -27.81 38.80
C ASP A 806 15.10 -27.91 38.93
N ALA A 807 14.32 -27.28 38.04
CA ALA A 807 12.88 -27.15 38.21
C ALA A 807 12.16 -28.52 38.34
N PRO A 808 12.42 -29.55 37.51
CA PRO A 808 11.77 -30.87 37.65
C PRO A 808 12.16 -31.64 38.92
N ARG A 809 13.32 -31.31 39.52
CA ARG A 809 13.78 -31.88 40.80
C ARG A 809 13.10 -31.18 41.96
N VAL A 810 13.13 -29.84 41.98
CA VAL A 810 12.61 -29.01 43.09
C VAL A 810 11.08 -29.00 43.12
N SER A 811 10.39 -29.08 41.99
CA SER A 811 8.92 -29.24 41.97
C SER A 811 8.50 -30.53 42.65
N LYS A 812 9.14 -31.66 42.34
CA LYS A 812 8.89 -32.97 42.96
C LYS A 812 9.28 -33.00 44.43
N GLU A 813 10.41 -32.39 44.80
CA GLU A 813 10.85 -32.22 46.19
C GLU A 813 9.79 -31.49 47.05
N LEU A 814 9.20 -30.41 46.54
CA LEU A 814 8.24 -29.59 47.29
C LEU A 814 6.80 -30.11 47.25
N SER A 815 6.41 -30.86 46.21
CA SER A 815 5.08 -31.45 46.02
C SER A 815 4.91 -32.88 46.55
N GLY A 816 5.92 -33.43 47.25
CA GLY A 816 5.87 -34.82 47.71
C GLY A 816 5.96 -35.86 46.58
N GLY A 817 6.52 -35.48 45.43
CA GLY A 817 6.73 -36.33 44.26
C GLY A 817 5.66 -36.25 43.16
N LEU A 818 4.53 -35.57 43.40
CA LEU A 818 3.39 -35.55 42.48
C LEU A 818 3.53 -34.58 41.29
N GLY A 819 4.28 -33.49 41.45
CA GLY A 819 4.27 -32.34 40.54
C GLY A 819 3.43 -31.17 41.08
N CYS A 820 3.50 -30.01 40.44
CA CYS A 820 2.78 -28.81 40.86
C CYS A 820 1.26 -28.94 40.62
N ASP A 821 0.46 -28.49 41.58
CA ASP A 821 -1.00 -28.37 41.49
C ASP A 821 -1.42 -27.36 40.43
N ALA A 822 -0.69 -26.25 40.30
CA ALA A 822 -0.92 -25.25 39.27
C ALA A 822 0.37 -24.56 38.81
N ILE A 823 0.37 -24.08 37.56
CA ILE A 823 1.51 -23.41 36.93
C ILE A 823 1.04 -22.17 36.19
N LEU A 824 1.76 -21.07 36.41
CA LEU A 824 1.63 -19.84 35.66
C LEU A 824 2.72 -19.85 34.58
N GLU A 825 2.33 -19.92 33.31
CA GLU A 825 3.24 -19.85 32.16
C GLU A 825 3.21 -18.43 31.59
N VAL A 826 4.37 -17.76 31.61
CA VAL A 826 4.49 -16.32 31.41
C VAL A 826 5.67 -15.97 30.49
N VAL A 827 5.91 -16.81 29.48
CA VAL A 827 6.97 -16.67 28.47
C VAL A 827 6.42 -16.60 27.04
N GLY A 828 5.41 -17.40 26.72
CA GLY A 828 4.82 -17.44 25.37
C GLY A 828 5.66 -18.22 24.35
N ASN A 829 6.28 -19.33 24.76
CA ASN A 829 6.95 -20.23 23.82
C ASN A 829 6.75 -21.71 24.17
N ASN A 830 6.89 -22.56 23.15
CA ASN A 830 6.58 -23.99 23.25
C ASN A 830 7.49 -24.71 24.27
N SER A 831 8.73 -24.25 24.50
CA SER A 831 9.62 -24.85 25.51
C SER A 831 9.21 -24.52 26.95
N ALA A 832 8.64 -23.33 27.20
CA ALA A 832 8.09 -22.95 28.49
C ALA A 832 6.77 -23.69 28.77
N LEU A 833 5.92 -23.85 27.75
CA LEU A 833 4.69 -24.64 27.84
C LEU A 833 4.98 -26.14 28.01
N GLN A 834 5.97 -26.69 27.30
CA GLN A 834 6.43 -28.07 27.51
C GLN A 834 6.95 -28.26 28.94
N LEU A 835 7.77 -27.34 29.46
CA LEU A 835 8.22 -27.40 30.84
C LEU A 835 7.04 -27.31 31.83
N ALA A 836 5.99 -26.53 31.55
CA ALA A 836 4.78 -26.55 32.36
C ALA A 836 4.12 -27.94 32.36
N TYR A 837 4.02 -28.63 31.22
CA TYR A 837 3.54 -30.02 31.17
C TYR A 837 4.46 -31.02 31.89
N GLU A 838 5.77 -30.81 31.93
CA GLU A 838 6.72 -31.66 32.66
C GLU A 838 6.72 -31.43 34.19
N LEU A 839 6.26 -30.25 34.63
CA LEU A 839 6.19 -29.85 36.05
C LEU A 839 4.82 -30.08 36.69
N ILE A 840 3.73 -30.12 35.90
CA ILE A 840 2.35 -30.24 36.42
C ILE A 840 2.04 -31.67 36.91
N ARG A 841 1.24 -31.79 37.98
CA ARG A 841 0.66 -33.09 38.37
C ARG A 841 -0.57 -33.45 37.51
N PRO A 842 -0.97 -34.73 37.44
CA PRO A 842 -2.28 -35.11 36.91
C PRO A 842 -3.42 -34.32 37.58
N PHE A 843 -4.39 -33.89 36.77
CA PHE A 843 -5.49 -32.99 37.15
C PHE A 843 -5.05 -31.62 37.74
N GLY A 844 -3.79 -31.21 37.54
CA GLY A 844 -3.33 -29.86 37.83
C GLY A 844 -3.84 -28.82 36.82
N VAL A 845 -3.45 -27.55 37.02
CA VAL A 845 -3.97 -26.40 36.26
C VAL A 845 -2.82 -25.62 35.62
N ILE A 846 -2.83 -25.43 34.29
CA ILE A 846 -1.89 -24.52 33.62
C ILE A 846 -2.65 -23.23 33.26
N SER A 847 -2.20 -22.10 33.78
CA SER A 847 -2.63 -20.77 33.36
C SER A 847 -1.50 -20.13 32.53
N SER A 848 -1.61 -20.25 31.21
CA SER A 848 -0.73 -19.56 30.27
C SER A 848 -1.31 -18.19 29.92
N VAL A 849 -0.45 -17.16 29.95
CA VAL A 849 -0.75 -15.81 29.47
C VAL A 849 0.34 -15.27 28.52
N GLY A 850 1.28 -16.12 28.12
CA GLY A 850 2.34 -15.74 27.19
C GLY A 850 1.88 -15.80 25.72
N GLU A 851 2.14 -14.73 24.96
CA GLU A 851 1.81 -14.66 23.53
C GLU A 851 2.73 -15.58 22.70
N THR A 852 2.14 -16.60 22.05
CA THR A 852 2.88 -17.59 21.25
C THR A 852 2.99 -17.16 19.80
N SER A 853 4.23 -16.91 19.35
CA SER A 853 4.56 -16.47 17.99
C SER A 853 4.67 -17.61 16.96
N VAL A 854 3.92 -18.70 17.16
CA VAL A 854 3.91 -19.92 16.31
C VAL A 854 2.49 -20.51 16.29
N ASP A 855 2.08 -21.09 15.16
CA ASP A 855 0.77 -21.74 14.99
C ASP A 855 0.44 -22.79 16.06
N ARG A 856 -0.37 -22.36 17.05
CA ARG A 856 -1.06 -23.16 18.09
C ARG A 856 -0.17 -23.96 19.07
N PRO A 857 -0.69 -24.23 20.29
CA PRO A 857 -0.18 -25.33 21.12
C PRO A 857 -0.55 -26.70 20.51
N PRO A 858 0.25 -27.76 20.74
CA PRO A 858 0.02 -29.10 20.17
C PRO A 858 -1.13 -29.82 20.91
N ILE A 859 -2.37 -29.40 20.63
CA ILE A 859 -3.60 -29.91 21.27
C ILE A 859 -4.67 -30.30 20.23
N ASP A 860 -4.66 -29.68 19.04
CA ASP A 860 -5.45 -30.13 17.88
C ASP A 860 -4.52 -30.80 16.86
N ASP A 861 -4.79 -32.06 16.52
CA ASP A 861 -4.05 -32.86 15.52
C ASP A 861 -4.54 -32.55 14.08
N HIS A 862 -4.76 -31.25 13.80
CA HIS A 862 -5.30 -30.75 12.54
C HIS A 862 -4.27 -29.84 11.84
N PRO A 863 -3.77 -30.22 10.64
CA PRO A 863 -2.78 -29.43 9.91
C PRO A 863 -3.37 -28.10 9.40
N PRO A 864 -2.52 -27.10 9.09
CA PRO A 864 -2.97 -25.81 8.57
C PRO A 864 -3.54 -25.94 7.14
N ARG A 865 -4.53 -25.10 6.82
CA ARG A 865 -5.41 -25.10 5.61
C ARG A 865 -4.73 -24.83 4.24
N ASP A 866 -3.51 -25.31 4.03
CA ASP A 866 -2.79 -25.24 2.74
C ASP A 866 -1.86 -26.47 2.58
N THR A 867 -2.29 -27.61 3.14
CA THR A 867 -1.57 -28.89 3.19
C THR A 867 -2.18 -29.88 2.18
N MET A 868 -1.46 -30.12 1.08
CA MET A 868 -1.78 -31.19 0.12
C MET A 868 -0.50 -31.65 -0.57
N ARG A 869 -0.32 -32.98 -0.72
CA ARG A 869 0.82 -33.55 -1.46
C ARG A 869 0.61 -33.49 -2.98
N TYR A 870 1.66 -33.19 -3.75
CA TYR A 870 1.59 -33.16 -5.21
C TYR A 870 1.68 -34.56 -5.83
N TYR A 871 2.41 -35.46 -5.18
CA TYR A 871 2.68 -36.82 -5.66
C TYR A 871 1.99 -37.88 -4.79
N GLN A 872 1.74 -39.07 -5.35
CA GLN A 872 1.12 -40.20 -4.64
C GLN A 872 1.99 -40.70 -3.47
N GLN A 873 3.31 -40.58 -3.58
CA GLN A 873 4.24 -40.96 -2.51
C GLN A 873 4.20 -39.95 -1.37
N LYS A 874 3.87 -40.38 -0.14
CA LYS A 874 3.82 -39.52 1.05
C LYS A 874 5.19 -38.95 1.47
N TYR A 875 6.28 -39.61 1.08
CA TYR A 875 7.66 -39.18 1.30
C TYR A 875 8.47 -39.37 0.01
N PRO A 876 9.44 -38.50 -0.30
CA PRO A 876 10.35 -38.69 -1.44
C PRO A 876 11.22 -39.93 -1.28
N GLU A 877 11.95 -40.27 -2.36
CA GLU A 877 12.99 -41.30 -2.32
C GLU A 877 14.39 -40.68 -2.09
N VAL A 878 15.45 -41.48 -2.21
CA VAL A 878 16.84 -41.03 -1.97
C VAL A 878 17.51 -40.65 -3.29
N GLU A 879 18.30 -39.57 -3.27
CA GLU A 879 18.80 -38.81 -4.42
C GLU A 879 17.70 -38.10 -5.25
N ASP A 880 16.47 -38.00 -4.73
CA ASP A 880 15.36 -37.23 -5.30
C ASP A 880 15.61 -35.72 -5.22
N LEU A 881 15.28 -34.98 -6.28
CA LEU A 881 15.33 -33.52 -6.31
C LEU A 881 13.99 -32.93 -5.87
N VAL A 882 14.02 -32.06 -4.87
CA VAL A 882 12.81 -31.45 -4.28
C VAL A 882 12.95 -29.95 -4.03
N MET A 883 11.84 -29.23 -4.18
CA MET A 883 11.71 -27.81 -3.86
C MET A 883 11.35 -27.62 -2.38
N VAL A 884 12.19 -26.89 -1.64
CA VAL A 884 11.99 -26.63 -0.20
C VAL A 884 11.95 -25.15 0.13
N GLN A 885 11.17 -24.76 1.14
CA GLN A 885 11.21 -23.41 1.72
C GLN A 885 11.92 -23.43 3.08
N VAL A 886 12.84 -22.51 3.30
CA VAL A 886 13.61 -22.45 4.56
C VAL A 886 12.75 -21.90 5.70
N ARG A 887 12.42 -22.75 6.70
CA ARG A 887 11.64 -22.37 7.90
C ARG A 887 12.52 -21.68 8.94
N GLN A 888 13.66 -22.25 9.28
CA GLN A 888 14.55 -21.74 10.33
C GLN A 888 16.01 -22.14 10.08
N ILE A 889 16.94 -21.28 10.51
CA ILE A 889 18.38 -21.59 10.54
C ILE A 889 18.75 -21.86 12.01
N ALA A 890 19.35 -23.01 12.28
CA ALA A 890 19.80 -23.45 13.60
C ALA A 890 21.32 -23.74 13.59
N GLU A 891 21.88 -24.10 14.74
CA GLU A 891 23.33 -24.33 14.89
C GLU A 891 23.83 -25.60 14.16
N MET A 892 22.99 -26.63 14.04
CA MET A 892 23.35 -27.90 13.38
C MET A 892 23.04 -27.92 11.86
N GLY A 893 22.12 -27.06 11.40
CA GLY A 893 21.59 -27.08 10.04
C GLY A 893 20.46 -26.06 9.84
N ALA A 894 19.81 -26.12 8.68
CA ALA A 894 18.59 -25.36 8.41
C ALA A 894 17.39 -26.29 8.29
N TYR A 895 16.33 -25.99 9.04
CA TYR A 895 15.03 -26.65 8.93
C TYR A 895 14.24 -26.03 7.78
N VAL A 896 13.67 -26.90 6.95
CA VAL A 896 12.97 -26.52 5.72
C VAL A 896 11.69 -27.35 5.56
N LYS A 897 10.69 -26.81 4.85
CA LYS A 897 9.45 -27.51 4.49
C LYS A 897 9.53 -27.97 3.03
N LEU A 898 9.16 -29.23 2.74
CA LEU A 898 9.08 -29.76 1.37
C LEU A 898 7.75 -29.36 0.73
N LEU A 899 7.77 -28.42 -0.22
CA LEU A 899 6.56 -27.81 -0.79
C LEU A 899 5.76 -28.76 -1.69
N GLU A 900 6.38 -29.84 -2.18
CA GLU A 900 5.74 -30.86 -3.03
C GLU A 900 5.15 -32.03 -2.22
N TYR A 901 5.59 -32.17 -0.97
CA TYR A 901 5.26 -33.29 -0.08
C TYR A 901 4.60 -32.74 1.19
N ASP A 902 3.45 -32.10 1.05
CA ASP A 902 2.58 -31.74 2.16
C ASP A 902 3.24 -30.85 3.25
N ASN A 903 4.22 -30.03 2.85
CA ASN A 903 5.01 -29.18 3.74
C ASN A 903 5.79 -29.93 4.85
N ILE A 904 6.03 -31.25 4.72
CA ILE A 904 6.78 -32.04 5.71
C ILE A 904 8.18 -31.46 5.96
N GLU A 905 8.67 -31.61 7.19
CA GLU A 905 9.93 -31.02 7.59
C GLU A 905 11.15 -31.87 7.20
N GLY A 906 12.19 -31.20 6.71
CA GLY A 906 13.51 -31.77 6.46
C GLY A 906 14.62 -30.86 6.99
N MET A 907 15.83 -31.40 7.07
CA MET A 907 16.99 -30.69 7.61
C MET A 907 18.16 -30.69 6.62
N ILE A 908 18.63 -29.51 6.24
CA ILE A 908 19.88 -29.32 5.50
C ILE A 908 21.03 -29.16 6.51
N LEU A 909 21.86 -30.18 6.67
CA LEU A 909 23.05 -30.13 7.53
C LEU A 909 24.04 -29.07 7.05
N LEU A 910 24.70 -28.32 7.95
CA LEU A 910 25.66 -27.27 7.55
C LEU A 910 26.82 -27.78 6.68
N SER A 911 27.23 -29.04 6.87
CA SER A 911 28.24 -29.74 6.06
C SER A 911 27.80 -30.03 4.62
N GLU A 912 26.49 -30.06 4.37
CA GLU A 912 25.82 -30.32 3.10
C GLU A 912 25.16 -29.05 2.52
N LEU A 913 25.51 -27.86 3.04
CA LEU A 913 25.03 -26.57 2.54
C LEU A 913 25.90 -25.97 1.42
N SER A 914 27.21 -26.23 1.39
CA SER A 914 28.12 -25.71 0.36
C SER A 914 29.39 -26.52 0.17
N ARG A 915 29.98 -26.48 -1.03
CA ARG A 915 31.32 -27.05 -1.34
C ARG A 915 32.47 -26.12 -0.94
N ARG A 916 32.20 -24.90 -0.48
CA ARG A 916 33.20 -23.87 -0.11
C ARG A 916 33.07 -23.49 1.37
N ARG A 917 34.16 -23.06 2.01
CA ARG A 917 34.14 -22.59 3.42
C ARG A 917 33.15 -21.43 3.57
N ILE A 918 32.12 -21.65 4.39
CA ILE A 918 31.05 -20.69 4.65
C ILE A 918 31.64 -19.49 5.41
N ARG A 919 31.42 -18.27 4.90
CA ARG A 919 31.74 -17.01 5.61
C ARG A 919 30.52 -16.41 6.33
N SER A 920 29.31 -16.69 5.84
CA SER A 920 28.03 -16.29 6.42
C SER A 920 26.94 -17.20 5.85
N ILE A 921 26.11 -17.78 6.71
CA ILE A 921 25.03 -18.69 6.32
C ILE A 921 23.89 -17.91 5.63
N GLN A 922 23.58 -16.72 6.13
CA GLN A 922 22.56 -15.78 5.60
C GLN A 922 22.81 -15.28 4.16
N LYS A 923 24.02 -15.51 3.62
CA LYS A 923 24.36 -15.25 2.20
C LYS A 923 24.18 -16.48 1.29
N LEU A 924 23.96 -17.67 1.85
CA LEU A 924 23.78 -18.93 1.10
C LEU A 924 22.34 -19.45 1.14
N ILE A 925 21.62 -19.15 2.23
CA ILE A 925 20.18 -19.42 2.44
C ILE A 925 19.57 -18.26 3.24
N ARG A 926 18.26 -18.06 3.11
CA ARG A 926 17.48 -17.11 3.91
C ARG A 926 16.14 -17.73 4.29
N VAL A 927 15.65 -17.44 5.49
CA VAL A 927 14.30 -17.84 5.93
C VAL A 927 13.25 -17.28 4.96
N GLY A 928 12.19 -18.06 4.69
CA GLY A 928 11.14 -17.74 3.74
C GLY A 928 11.49 -17.94 2.26
N ARG A 929 12.78 -18.10 1.91
CA ARG A 929 13.21 -18.33 0.52
C ARG A 929 13.05 -19.81 0.12
N ASN A 930 12.61 -20.03 -1.12
CA ASN A 930 12.62 -21.34 -1.78
C ASN A 930 14.01 -21.69 -2.34
N GLU A 931 14.39 -22.95 -2.22
CA GLU A 931 15.69 -23.49 -2.62
C GLU A 931 15.51 -24.91 -3.17
N VAL A 932 16.30 -25.30 -4.18
CA VAL A 932 16.38 -26.70 -4.64
C VAL A 932 17.40 -27.47 -3.80
N VAL A 933 17.04 -28.68 -3.37
CA VAL A 933 17.90 -29.61 -2.63
C VAL A 933 17.71 -31.04 -3.14
N VAL A 934 18.70 -31.90 -2.85
CA VAL A 934 18.61 -33.35 -3.07
C VAL A 934 18.43 -34.08 -1.74
N VAL A 935 17.59 -35.12 -1.72
CA VAL A 935 17.32 -35.95 -0.55
C VAL A 935 18.46 -36.94 -0.32
N LEU A 936 19.07 -36.91 0.87
CA LEU A 936 20.15 -37.84 1.25
C LEU A 936 19.65 -39.10 1.94
N ARG A 937 18.60 -38.96 2.75
CA ARG A 937 18.05 -40.04 3.57
C ARG A 937 16.63 -39.69 4.00
N VAL A 938 15.77 -40.70 4.05
CA VAL A 938 14.41 -40.62 4.60
C VAL A 938 14.24 -41.70 5.66
N ASP A 939 13.93 -41.30 6.89
CA ASP A 939 13.51 -42.18 7.98
C ASP A 939 11.96 -42.19 8.02
N LYS A 940 11.36 -43.16 7.34
CA LYS A 940 9.89 -43.25 7.16
C LYS A 940 9.12 -43.59 8.46
N GLU A 941 9.81 -44.03 9.51
CA GLU A 941 9.20 -44.29 10.83
C GLU A 941 9.16 -43.03 11.70
N LYS A 942 10.15 -42.13 11.56
CA LYS A 942 10.29 -40.92 12.38
C LYS A 942 9.99 -39.62 11.65
N GLY A 943 9.76 -39.68 10.33
CA GLY A 943 9.53 -38.53 9.47
C GLY A 943 10.77 -37.68 9.18
N TYR A 944 11.97 -38.07 9.62
CA TYR A 944 13.18 -37.28 9.40
C TYR A 944 13.71 -37.41 7.96
N ILE A 945 13.97 -36.26 7.33
CA ILE A 945 14.55 -36.18 5.98
C ILE A 945 15.86 -35.38 6.06
N ASP A 946 17.00 -36.03 5.76
CA ASP A 946 18.29 -35.36 5.59
C ASP A 946 18.42 -34.84 4.15
N LEU A 947 18.84 -33.58 3.99
CA LEU A 947 18.87 -32.86 2.71
C LEU A 947 20.26 -32.27 2.40
N SER A 948 20.57 -32.11 1.12
CA SER A 948 21.79 -31.43 0.63
C SER A 948 21.49 -30.37 -0.42
N LYS A 949 22.01 -29.16 -0.19
CA LYS A 949 22.16 -28.12 -1.23
C LYS A 949 23.51 -28.24 -1.94
N ARG A 950 24.50 -28.88 -1.30
CA ARG A 950 25.88 -29.01 -1.75
C ARG A 950 26.04 -29.93 -2.97
N ARG A 951 25.17 -30.93 -3.12
CA ARG A 951 25.28 -31.95 -4.18
C ARG A 951 24.63 -31.55 -5.50
N VAL A 952 23.48 -30.85 -5.44
CA VAL A 952 22.73 -30.34 -6.60
C VAL A 952 23.65 -29.64 -7.63
N SER A 953 23.50 -29.96 -8.92
CA SER A 953 24.17 -29.24 -10.02
C SER A 953 23.28 -28.12 -10.58
N PRO A 954 23.84 -27.14 -11.33
CA PRO A 954 23.04 -26.10 -11.97
C PRO A 954 21.97 -26.62 -12.93
N GLU A 955 22.20 -27.77 -13.57
CA GLU A 955 21.22 -28.44 -14.43
C GLU A 955 20.09 -29.09 -13.64
N ASP A 956 20.37 -29.51 -12.41
CA ASP A 956 19.39 -30.15 -11.54
C ASP A 956 18.46 -29.13 -10.88
N ILE A 957 18.95 -27.90 -10.66
CA ILE A 957 18.13 -26.76 -10.28
C ILE A 957 17.05 -26.51 -11.33
N THR A 958 17.42 -26.38 -12.61
CA THR A 958 16.44 -26.06 -13.67
C THR A 958 15.44 -27.21 -13.90
N LYS A 959 15.89 -28.47 -13.85
CA LYS A 959 15.00 -29.65 -13.91
C LYS A 959 13.99 -29.64 -12.75
N CYS A 960 14.44 -29.34 -11.52
CA CYS A 960 13.58 -29.30 -10.34
C CYS A 960 12.60 -28.11 -10.38
N GLU A 961 13.05 -26.95 -10.84
CA GLU A 961 12.20 -25.77 -11.02
C GLU A 961 11.12 -26.01 -12.08
N GLU A 962 11.44 -26.66 -13.21
CA GLU A 962 10.44 -27.04 -14.23
C GLU A 962 9.42 -28.05 -13.68
N LYS A 963 9.89 -29.13 -13.01
CA LYS A 963 9.04 -30.15 -12.37
C LYS A 963 8.09 -29.53 -11.34
N PHE A 964 8.62 -28.67 -10.47
CA PHE A 964 7.84 -27.95 -9.46
C PHE A 964 6.79 -27.03 -10.10
N MET A 965 7.15 -26.27 -11.13
CA MET A 965 6.22 -25.36 -11.82
C MET A 965 5.10 -26.11 -12.56
N LYS A 966 5.39 -27.25 -13.21
CA LYS A 966 4.36 -28.12 -13.78
C LYS A 966 3.40 -28.66 -12.73
N SER A 967 3.93 -29.16 -11.60
CA SER A 967 3.13 -29.70 -10.49
C SER A 967 2.27 -28.62 -9.83
N LYS A 968 2.83 -27.44 -9.58
CA LYS A 968 2.12 -26.26 -9.04
C LYS A 968 1.02 -25.77 -9.99
N ALA A 969 1.23 -25.84 -11.31
CA ALA A 969 0.19 -25.52 -12.29
C ALA A 969 -0.99 -26.52 -12.24
N VAL A 970 -0.71 -27.82 -12.13
CA VAL A 970 -1.73 -28.86 -11.92
C VAL A 970 -2.49 -28.62 -10.61
N ALA A 971 -1.79 -28.35 -9.50
CA ALA A 971 -2.42 -28.06 -8.21
C ALA A 971 -3.35 -26.83 -8.27
N SER A 972 -2.97 -25.77 -9.00
CA SER A 972 -3.81 -24.60 -9.21
C SER A 972 -5.04 -24.89 -10.08
N ILE A 973 -4.96 -25.82 -11.03
CA ILE A 973 -6.10 -26.29 -11.83
C ILE A 973 -7.04 -27.11 -10.94
N MET A 974 -6.54 -28.13 -10.24
CA MET A 974 -7.35 -29.03 -9.41
C MET A 974 -8.07 -28.28 -8.28
N ARG A 975 -7.39 -27.36 -7.59
CA ARG A 975 -7.99 -26.51 -6.55
C ARG A 975 -9.11 -25.60 -7.11
N HIS A 976 -9.03 -25.17 -8.37
CA HIS A 976 -10.09 -24.39 -9.03
C HIS A 976 -11.27 -25.25 -9.51
N VAL A 977 -11.06 -26.54 -9.78
CA VAL A 977 -12.13 -27.50 -10.08
C VAL A 977 -12.86 -27.90 -8.79
N ALA A 978 -12.12 -28.16 -7.71
CA ALA A 978 -12.69 -28.48 -6.39
C ALA A 978 -13.65 -27.39 -5.90
N THR A 979 -13.21 -26.12 -5.83
CA THR A 979 -14.04 -24.99 -5.35
C THR A 979 -15.23 -24.66 -6.25
N ARG A 980 -15.18 -25.03 -7.53
CA ARG A 980 -16.35 -24.94 -8.44
C ARG A 980 -17.35 -26.07 -8.27
N THR A 981 -16.95 -27.20 -7.69
CA THR A 981 -17.80 -28.38 -7.51
C THR A 981 -18.48 -28.37 -6.14
N THR A 982 -17.85 -27.80 -5.11
CA THR A 982 -18.44 -27.68 -3.77
C THR A 982 -19.61 -26.68 -3.67
N GLY A 983 -19.62 -25.63 -4.50
CA GLY A 983 -20.69 -24.62 -4.50
C GLY A 983 -22.01 -25.04 -5.16
N ALA A 984 -22.12 -26.27 -5.68
CA ALA A 984 -23.23 -26.70 -6.53
C ALA A 984 -24.37 -27.44 -5.80
N VAL A 985 -24.44 -27.36 -4.46
CA VAL A 985 -25.38 -28.15 -3.64
C VAL A 985 -26.55 -27.34 -3.07
N ASP A 986 -26.40 -26.01 -2.88
CA ASP A 986 -27.40 -25.17 -2.21
C ASP A 986 -28.34 -24.38 -3.16
N GLU A 987 -28.12 -24.41 -4.49
CA GLU A 987 -28.98 -23.73 -5.46
C GLU A 987 -29.68 -24.70 -6.42
N ALA A 988 -30.87 -25.16 -6.01
CA ALA A 988 -31.79 -25.88 -6.90
C ALA A 988 -32.38 -24.93 -7.97
N PRO A 989 -32.21 -25.21 -9.28
CA PRO A 989 -32.76 -24.35 -10.33
C PRO A 989 -34.29 -24.31 -10.30
N LYS A 990 -34.87 -23.11 -10.37
CA LYS A 990 -36.30 -22.94 -10.66
C LYS A 990 -36.52 -22.92 -12.15
N GLU A 991 -36.90 -24.05 -12.73
CA GLU A 991 -37.40 -24.10 -14.10
C GLU A 991 -38.81 -23.48 -14.20
N ALA A 992 -39.10 -22.88 -15.35
CA ALA A 992 -40.43 -22.50 -15.79
C ALA A 992 -40.64 -23.01 -17.23
N GLU A 993 -41.84 -23.50 -17.52
CA GLU A 993 -42.08 -24.50 -18.58
C GLU A 993 -42.04 -23.97 -20.02
N ALA A 994 -41.61 -24.83 -20.95
CA ALA A 994 -42.08 -24.83 -22.34
C ALA A 994 -41.94 -26.22 -23.01
N ALA A 995 -42.93 -27.10 -22.82
CA ALA A 995 -43.10 -28.37 -23.57
C ALA A 995 -43.89 -28.10 -24.90
N PRO A 996 -44.10 -29.03 -25.88
CA PRO A 996 -44.54 -30.43 -25.63
C PRO A 996 -44.21 -31.56 -26.66
N LYS A 997 -44.60 -32.80 -26.27
CA LYS A 997 -44.93 -34.04 -27.05
C LYS A 997 -43.83 -35.12 -27.20
N GLY A 998 -44.15 -36.37 -26.80
CA GLY A 998 -43.27 -37.55 -27.00
C GLY A 998 -43.63 -38.87 -26.27
N GLU A 999 -44.92 -39.20 -26.12
CA GLU A 999 -45.53 -40.44 -25.57
C GLU A 999 -44.66 -41.67 -25.13
N ALA A 1000 -44.70 -41.93 -23.81
CA ALA A 1000 -45.25 -43.15 -23.15
C ALA A 1000 -44.39 -44.36 -22.70
N LYS A 1001 -44.91 -45.02 -21.62
CA LYS A 1001 -44.61 -46.35 -21.01
C LYS A 1001 -43.38 -46.44 -20.08
N GLU A 1002 -43.57 -46.64 -18.77
CA GLU A 1002 -43.73 -47.93 -18.00
C GLU A 1002 -42.37 -48.56 -17.63
N GLU A 1003 -42.12 -49.13 -16.44
CA GLU A 1003 -42.73 -49.06 -15.08
C GLU A 1003 -41.72 -49.70 -14.06
N GLU A 1004 -42.10 -49.88 -12.79
CA GLU A 1004 -41.47 -50.73 -11.74
C GLU A 1004 -40.13 -50.31 -11.03
N GLU A 1005 -40.30 -49.97 -9.75
CA GLU A 1005 -39.61 -50.45 -8.52
C GLU A 1005 -38.10 -50.17 -8.21
N GLU A 1006 -37.96 -49.25 -7.24
CA GLU A 1006 -37.03 -49.18 -6.08
C GLU A 1006 -35.99 -50.29 -5.83
N GLU A 1007 -34.72 -49.88 -5.67
CA GLU A 1007 -33.90 -50.30 -4.52
C GLU A 1007 -33.24 -49.06 -3.88
N GLU A 1008 -33.63 -48.71 -2.64
CA GLU A 1008 -32.89 -47.74 -1.83
C GLU A 1008 -31.56 -48.36 -1.35
N HIS A 1009 -30.45 -47.95 -1.96
CA HIS A 1009 -29.14 -48.20 -1.35
C HIS A 1009 -28.68 -46.99 -0.54
N ASP A 1010 -29.11 -46.92 0.72
CA ASP A 1010 -28.61 -45.94 1.69
C ASP A 1010 -27.09 -46.06 1.80
N VAL A 1011 -26.40 -44.99 1.38
CA VAL A 1011 -25.02 -44.68 1.74
C VAL A 1011 -24.96 -43.19 2.08
N GLY A 1012 -25.62 -42.79 3.17
CA GLY A 1012 -25.28 -41.54 3.85
C GLY A 1012 -23.85 -41.55 4.43
N ILE A 1013 -23.50 -40.47 5.15
CA ILE A 1013 -22.19 -40.21 5.83
C ILE A 1013 -21.10 -39.66 4.88
N PRO A 1014 -20.43 -38.52 5.19
CA PRO A 1014 -20.86 -37.37 6.01
C PRO A 1014 -20.52 -36.03 5.33
N GLY A 1015 -20.53 -34.92 6.09
CA GLY A 1015 -19.85 -33.69 5.69
C GLY A 1015 -18.31 -33.83 5.82
N GLY A 1016 -17.64 -34.16 4.71
CA GLY A 1016 -16.17 -34.11 4.60
C GLY A 1016 -15.63 -32.69 4.38
N SER A 1017 -14.39 -32.45 4.81
CA SER A 1017 -13.64 -31.22 4.60
C SER A 1017 -13.30 -30.99 3.12
N ASP A 1018 -12.93 -29.76 2.75
CA ASP A 1018 -12.56 -29.44 1.37
C ASP A 1018 -11.19 -30.00 0.96
N ASP A 1019 -10.33 -30.33 1.94
CA ASP A 1019 -9.03 -30.95 1.70
C ASP A 1019 -9.16 -32.45 1.38
N GLU A 1020 -10.08 -33.17 2.04
CA GLU A 1020 -10.39 -34.58 1.72
C GLU A 1020 -10.92 -34.73 0.28
N LYS A 1021 -11.85 -33.86 -0.15
CA LYS A 1021 -12.36 -33.81 -1.54
C LYS A 1021 -11.27 -33.48 -2.55
N LEU A 1022 -10.25 -32.71 -2.16
CA LEU A 1022 -9.11 -32.41 -3.01
C LEU A 1022 -8.18 -33.63 -3.15
N GLU A 1023 -8.01 -34.45 -2.11
CA GLU A 1023 -7.28 -35.72 -2.19
C GLU A 1023 -8.02 -36.74 -3.07
N GLU A 1024 -9.34 -36.88 -2.94
CA GLU A 1024 -10.16 -37.73 -3.83
C GLU A 1024 -9.98 -37.37 -5.31
N LEU A 1025 -9.99 -36.08 -5.66
CA LEU A 1025 -9.76 -35.60 -7.02
C LEU A 1025 -8.33 -35.87 -7.52
N TYR A 1026 -7.35 -35.96 -6.62
CA TYR A 1026 -5.99 -36.37 -6.96
C TYR A 1026 -5.87 -37.88 -7.20
N GLU A 1027 -6.57 -38.70 -6.41
CA GLU A 1027 -6.67 -40.15 -6.61
C GLU A 1027 -7.41 -40.52 -7.91
N GLN A 1028 -8.51 -39.84 -8.22
CA GLN A 1028 -9.32 -40.12 -9.41
C GLN A 1028 -8.66 -39.63 -10.72
N ILE A 1029 -7.88 -38.54 -10.68
CA ILE A 1029 -7.43 -37.82 -11.89
C ILE A 1029 -5.91 -37.66 -11.95
N VAL A 1030 -5.31 -37.05 -10.93
CA VAL A 1030 -3.91 -36.59 -11.00
C VAL A 1030 -2.93 -37.75 -11.05
N TRP A 1031 -3.01 -38.68 -10.10
CA TRP A 1031 -2.07 -39.80 -9.99
C TRP A 1031 -2.22 -40.86 -11.10
N PRO A 1032 -3.44 -41.24 -11.54
CA PRO A 1032 -3.61 -42.12 -12.71
C PRO A 1032 -3.03 -41.53 -14.00
N LEU A 1033 -3.24 -40.23 -14.27
CA LEU A 1033 -2.67 -39.56 -15.44
C LEU A 1033 -1.15 -39.39 -15.33
N ALA A 1034 -0.60 -39.14 -14.14
CA ALA A 1034 0.84 -39.13 -13.91
C ALA A 1034 1.46 -40.51 -14.21
N ALA A 1035 0.83 -41.60 -13.78
CA ALA A 1035 1.29 -42.96 -14.07
C ALA A 1035 1.20 -43.33 -15.57
N LYS A 1036 0.14 -42.87 -16.27
CA LYS A 1036 -0.10 -43.17 -17.70
C LYS A 1036 0.77 -42.34 -18.66
N TYR A 1037 1.07 -41.09 -18.33
CA TYR A 1037 1.77 -40.14 -19.22
C TYR A 1037 3.08 -39.57 -18.64
N GLY A 1038 3.57 -40.09 -17.51
CA GLY A 1038 4.76 -39.60 -16.80
C GLY A 1038 4.52 -38.34 -15.96
N HIS A 1039 3.71 -37.39 -16.45
CA HIS A 1039 3.32 -36.20 -15.68
C HIS A 1039 1.95 -35.64 -16.11
N THR A 1040 1.06 -35.39 -15.13
CA THR A 1040 -0.33 -34.94 -15.36
C THR A 1040 -0.44 -33.66 -16.20
N TYR A 1041 0.47 -32.72 -16.03
CA TYR A 1041 0.53 -31.47 -16.81
C TYR A 1041 0.66 -31.72 -18.33
N ASP A 1042 1.45 -32.72 -18.72
CA ASP A 1042 1.69 -33.03 -20.12
C ASP A 1042 0.52 -33.85 -20.71
N ALA A 1043 -0.18 -34.65 -19.89
CA ALA A 1043 -1.49 -35.21 -20.22
C ALA A 1043 -2.57 -34.12 -20.43
N PHE A 1044 -2.63 -33.11 -19.56
CA PHE A 1044 -3.55 -31.97 -19.70
C PHE A 1044 -3.28 -31.14 -20.96
N LYS A 1045 -2.03 -31.07 -21.43
CA LYS A 1045 -1.70 -30.49 -22.75
C LYS A 1045 -2.22 -31.35 -23.90
N LEU A 1046 -2.02 -32.67 -23.85
CA LEU A 1046 -2.52 -33.58 -24.87
C LEU A 1046 -4.06 -33.55 -24.97
N ALA A 1047 -4.74 -33.39 -23.83
CA ALA A 1047 -6.20 -33.27 -23.73
C ALA A 1047 -6.79 -32.06 -24.49
N LEU A 1048 -5.99 -31.03 -24.82
CA LEU A 1048 -6.41 -29.93 -25.70
C LEU A 1048 -6.64 -30.38 -27.16
N THR A 1049 -5.98 -31.46 -27.57
CA THR A 1049 -6.00 -32.00 -28.95
C THR A 1049 -6.67 -33.37 -29.06
N SER A 1050 -6.81 -34.09 -27.93
CA SER A 1050 -7.31 -35.46 -27.89
C SER A 1050 -8.10 -35.69 -26.59
N PRO A 1051 -9.43 -35.52 -26.60
CA PRO A 1051 -10.25 -35.67 -25.39
C PRO A 1051 -10.22 -37.10 -24.79
N GLU A 1052 -9.85 -38.08 -25.62
CA GLU A 1052 -9.58 -39.50 -25.26
C GLU A 1052 -8.60 -39.68 -24.09
N VAL A 1053 -7.81 -38.66 -23.73
CA VAL A 1053 -6.87 -38.69 -22.59
C VAL A 1053 -7.57 -39.06 -21.27
N PHE A 1054 -8.82 -38.62 -21.08
CA PHE A 1054 -9.61 -38.89 -19.87
C PHE A 1054 -10.35 -40.24 -19.88
N GLU A 1055 -10.28 -41.02 -20.97
CA GLU A 1055 -10.93 -42.32 -21.02
C GLU A 1055 -10.30 -43.33 -20.05
N GLY A 1056 -11.18 -44.04 -19.33
CA GLY A 1056 -10.82 -44.98 -18.27
C GLY A 1056 -10.73 -44.39 -16.86
N LEU A 1057 -10.98 -43.08 -16.67
CA LEU A 1057 -11.09 -42.46 -15.35
C LEU A 1057 -12.54 -42.52 -14.85
N ASN A 1058 -12.74 -42.87 -13.57
CA ASN A 1058 -14.06 -42.89 -12.94
C ASN A 1058 -14.38 -41.51 -12.33
N ILE A 1059 -14.98 -40.62 -13.13
CA ILE A 1059 -15.19 -39.21 -12.77
C ILE A 1059 -16.59 -38.72 -13.13
N SER A 1060 -17.14 -37.82 -12.30
CA SER A 1060 -18.44 -37.17 -12.56
C SER A 1060 -18.39 -36.27 -13.81
N PRO A 1061 -19.42 -36.28 -14.68
CA PRO A 1061 -19.50 -35.39 -15.85
C PRO A 1061 -19.36 -33.90 -15.51
N ILE A 1062 -19.84 -33.49 -14.32
CA ILE A 1062 -19.73 -32.10 -13.84
C ILE A 1062 -18.25 -31.72 -13.63
N VAL A 1063 -17.48 -32.62 -13.00
CA VAL A 1063 -16.04 -32.46 -12.77
C VAL A 1063 -15.28 -32.45 -14.09
N LEU A 1064 -15.59 -33.35 -15.02
CA LEU A 1064 -14.94 -33.43 -16.33
C LEU A 1064 -15.14 -32.14 -17.17
N ASN A 1065 -16.35 -31.57 -17.17
CA ASN A 1065 -16.65 -30.31 -17.86
C ASN A 1065 -15.93 -29.11 -17.21
N SER A 1066 -15.90 -29.06 -15.86
CA SER A 1066 -15.18 -28.02 -15.09
C SER A 1066 -13.66 -28.10 -15.31
N LEU A 1067 -13.10 -29.32 -15.38
CA LEU A 1067 -11.69 -29.58 -15.64
C LEU A 1067 -11.31 -29.20 -17.07
N THR A 1068 -12.04 -29.70 -18.08
CA THR A 1068 -11.73 -29.46 -19.50
C THR A 1068 -11.78 -27.98 -19.85
N SER A 1069 -12.81 -27.25 -19.39
CA SER A 1069 -12.91 -25.80 -19.58
C SER A 1069 -11.81 -25.01 -18.84
N THR A 1070 -11.36 -25.50 -17.68
CA THR A 1070 -10.25 -24.89 -16.94
C THR A 1070 -8.89 -25.15 -17.60
N ILE A 1071 -8.70 -26.33 -18.19
CA ILE A 1071 -7.52 -26.70 -18.98
C ILE A 1071 -7.44 -25.85 -20.25
N ALA A 1072 -8.51 -25.79 -21.06
CA ALA A 1072 -8.56 -25.00 -22.28
C ALA A 1072 -8.19 -23.52 -22.04
N ARG A 1073 -8.74 -22.92 -20.96
CA ARG A 1073 -8.46 -21.53 -20.57
C ARG A 1073 -7.03 -21.29 -20.05
N ARG A 1074 -6.33 -22.31 -19.54
CA ARG A 1074 -5.02 -22.14 -18.85
C ARG A 1074 -3.81 -22.72 -19.57
N LEU A 1075 -4.00 -23.62 -20.54
CA LEU A 1075 -2.90 -24.37 -21.18
C LEU A 1075 -2.81 -24.19 -22.70
N THR A 1076 -3.76 -23.50 -23.34
CA THR A 1076 -3.72 -23.19 -24.77
C THR A 1076 -2.54 -22.25 -25.09
N PRO A 1077 -1.61 -22.63 -25.99
CA PRO A 1077 -0.46 -21.80 -26.35
C PRO A 1077 -0.89 -20.56 -27.13
N GLN A 1078 -0.30 -19.42 -26.80
CA GLN A 1078 -0.52 -18.16 -27.51
C GLN A 1078 0.40 -18.07 -28.75
N PRO A 1079 -0.04 -17.42 -29.84
CA PRO A 1079 0.78 -17.27 -31.05
C PRO A 1079 1.98 -16.36 -30.80
N ILE A 1080 3.12 -16.69 -31.40
CA ILE A 1080 4.41 -16.00 -31.21
C ILE A 1080 4.76 -15.20 -32.47
N LYS A 1081 5.18 -13.95 -32.30
CA LYS A 1081 5.73 -13.12 -33.39
C LYS A 1081 7.17 -13.53 -33.72
N LEU A 1082 7.45 -13.67 -35.01
CA LEU A 1082 8.79 -13.92 -35.56
C LEU A 1082 9.14 -12.85 -36.59
N ARG A 1083 10.41 -12.41 -36.60
CA ARG A 1083 10.89 -11.31 -37.44
C ARG A 1083 12.28 -11.60 -38.02
N ALA A 1084 12.55 -11.07 -39.20
CA ALA A 1084 13.89 -10.99 -39.80
C ALA A 1084 14.08 -9.63 -40.49
N ASP A 1085 15.27 -9.06 -40.38
CA ASP A 1085 15.57 -7.71 -40.85
C ASP A 1085 16.60 -7.80 -41.99
N ILE A 1086 16.27 -7.26 -43.17
CA ILE A 1086 17.04 -7.40 -44.41
C ILE A 1086 17.32 -6.04 -45.07
N GLU A 1087 18.36 -5.98 -45.88
CA GLU A 1087 18.77 -4.83 -46.68
C GLU A 1087 18.75 -5.23 -48.16
N LEU A 1088 18.05 -4.45 -48.99
CA LEU A 1088 17.88 -4.69 -50.43
C LEU A 1088 18.38 -3.48 -51.22
N THR A 1089 19.32 -3.70 -52.14
CA THR A 1089 19.84 -2.66 -53.02
C THR A 1089 19.78 -3.09 -54.48
N CYS A 1090 19.40 -2.18 -55.37
CA CYS A 1090 19.48 -2.38 -56.81
C CYS A 1090 19.69 -1.04 -57.51
N PHE A 1091 20.87 -0.85 -58.12
CA PHE A 1091 21.27 0.43 -58.73
C PHE A 1091 20.94 0.54 -60.23
N GLN A 1092 20.17 -0.41 -60.77
CA GLN A 1092 19.66 -0.34 -62.14
C GLN A 1092 18.51 0.68 -62.27
N PRO A 1093 18.26 1.27 -63.46
CA PRO A 1093 17.15 2.21 -63.69
C PRO A 1093 15.75 1.66 -63.35
N THR A 1094 15.58 0.33 -63.39
CA THR A 1094 14.35 -0.41 -63.04
C THR A 1094 14.36 -0.94 -61.59
N GLY A 1095 15.32 -0.53 -60.76
CA GLY A 1095 15.61 -1.15 -59.46
C GLY A 1095 14.47 -1.15 -58.45
N ILE A 1096 13.55 -0.18 -58.53
CA ILE A 1096 12.35 -0.15 -57.68
C ILE A 1096 11.43 -1.33 -57.99
N ASP A 1097 11.25 -1.69 -59.26
CA ASP A 1097 10.37 -2.78 -59.67
C ASP A 1097 11.06 -4.16 -59.55
N ALA A 1098 12.39 -4.19 -59.56
CA ALA A 1098 13.17 -5.34 -59.12
C ALA A 1098 12.96 -5.64 -57.63
N ILE A 1099 13.09 -4.64 -56.77
CA ILE A 1099 12.86 -4.78 -55.31
C ILE A 1099 11.41 -5.23 -55.02
N LYS A 1100 10.40 -4.64 -55.70
CA LYS A 1100 9.00 -5.08 -55.57
C LYS A 1100 8.83 -6.56 -55.95
N ARG A 1101 9.32 -6.98 -57.12
CA ARG A 1101 9.23 -8.39 -57.57
C ARG A 1101 9.91 -9.34 -56.60
N ALA A 1102 11.09 -8.97 -56.08
CA ALA A 1102 11.81 -9.77 -55.10
C ALA A 1102 11.00 -9.92 -53.79
N LEU A 1103 10.43 -8.84 -53.25
CA LEU A 1103 9.59 -8.91 -52.04
C LEU A 1103 8.33 -9.75 -52.26
N THR A 1104 7.62 -9.59 -53.38
CA THR A 1104 6.44 -10.42 -53.72
C THR A 1104 6.81 -11.90 -53.87
N ALA A 1105 8.01 -12.22 -54.37
CA ALA A 1105 8.50 -13.60 -54.41
C ALA A 1105 8.75 -14.19 -53.01
N GLY A 1106 9.12 -13.37 -52.03
CA GLY A 1106 9.20 -13.75 -50.62
C GLY A 1106 7.83 -13.98 -49.98
N GLU A 1107 6.87 -13.10 -50.22
CA GLU A 1107 5.50 -13.24 -49.71
C GLU A 1107 4.75 -14.42 -50.33
N ALA A 1108 5.10 -14.84 -51.55
CA ALA A 1108 4.58 -16.06 -52.19
C ALA A 1108 4.99 -17.38 -51.48
N VAL A 1109 5.93 -17.34 -50.53
CA VAL A 1109 6.32 -18.48 -49.67
C VAL A 1109 5.41 -18.62 -48.43
N SER A 1110 4.52 -17.66 -48.20
CA SER A 1110 3.54 -17.63 -47.11
C SER A 1110 2.60 -18.84 -47.11
N THR A 1111 2.17 -19.29 -45.93
CA THR A 1111 1.21 -20.40 -45.76
C THR A 1111 0.07 -20.01 -44.82
N GLU A 1112 -1.07 -20.70 -44.90
CA GLU A 1112 -2.25 -20.40 -44.08
C GLU A 1112 -1.97 -20.49 -42.56
N ALA A 1113 -1.08 -21.40 -42.13
CA ALA A 1113 -0.66 -21.54 -40.73
C ALA A 1113 0.52 -20.63 -40.33
N VAL A 1114 1.26 -20.08 -41.29
CA VAL A 1114 2.43 -19.20 -41.08
C VAL A 1114 2.40 -18.08 -42.14
N PRO A 1115 1.63 -17.00 -41.91
CA PRO A 1115 1.48 -15.93 -42.88
C PRO A 1115 2.71 -15.00 -42.86
N VAL A 1116 3.46 -14.94 -43.96
CA VAL A 1116 4.60 -14.02 -44.12
C VAL A 1116 4.12 -12.69 -44.69
N LYS A 1117 4.64 -11.57 -44.16
CA LYS A 1117 4.46 -10.22 -44.71
C LYS A 1117 5.77 -9.45 -44.71
N ALA A 1118 6.01 -8.69 -45.78
CA ALA A 1118 7.11 -7.74 -45.89
C ALA A 1118 6.67 -6.32 -45.51
N LYS A 1119 7.59 -5.55 -44.91
CA LYS A 1119 7.43 -4.12 -44.62
C LYS A 1119 8.70 -3.36 -45.01
N LEU A 1120 8.55 -2.20 -45.63
CA LEU A 1120 9.63 -1.21 -45.74
C LEU A 1120 9.84 -0.54 -44.37
N VAL A 1121 11.10 -0.38 -43.96
CA VAL A 1121 11.47 0.44 -42.79
C VAL A 1121 11.88 1.83 -43.26
N ALA A 1122 12.94 1.88 -44.06
CA ALA A 1122 13.40 3.04 -44.82
C ALA A 1122 14.46 2.54 -45.81
N PRO A 1123 14.55 3.01 -47.07
CA PRO A 1123 15.49 2.46 -48.04
C PRO A 1123 16.94 2.55 -47.52
N PRO A 1124 17.76 1.47 -47.58
CA PRO A 1124 17.54 0.15 -48.20
C PRO A 1124 17.00 -0.96 -47.27
N PHE A 1125 16.52 -0.64 -46.06
CA PHE A 1125 16.10 -1.60 -45.03
C PHE A 1125 14.62 -2.02 -45.14
N TYR A 1126 14.38 -3.33 -45.03
CA TYR A 1126 13.07 -3.99 -45.04
C TYR A 1126 13.01 -5.04 -43.93
N VAL A 1127 11.80 -5.40 -43.51
CA VAL A 1127 11.53 -6.36 -42.44
C VAL A 1127 10.51 -7.40 -42.91
N LEU A 1128 10.79 -8.66 -42.62
CA LEU A 1128 9.87 -9.79 -42.82
C LEU A 1128 9.31 -10.20 -41.46
N GLY A 1129 7.98 -10.34 -41.37
CA GLY A 1129 7.31 -10.76 -40.14
C GLY A 1129 6.32 -11.91 -40.38
N THR A 1130 6.14 -12.76 -39.36
CA THR A 1130 5.06 -13.76 -39.32
C THR A 1130 4.60 -14.01 -37.88
N ASN A 1131 3.36 -14.45 -37.72
CA ASN A 1131 2.78 -14.88 -36.44
C ASN A 1131 2.57 -16.40 -36.52
N ALA A 1132 3.23 -17.19 -35.68
CA ALA A 1132 3.17 -18.65 -35.71
C ALA A 1132 2.97 -19.23 -34.32
N THR A 1133 2.19 -20.31 -34.20
CA THR A 1133 2.06 -21.09 -32.96
C THR A 1133 3.25 -22.01 -32.73
N ASP A 1134 3.88 -22.52 -33.80
CA ASP A 1134 5.19 -23.17 -33.76
C ASP A 1134 6.31 -22.22 -34.20
N LYS A 1135 7.26 -22.00 -33.30
CA LYS A 1135 8.47 -21.22 -33.52
C LYS A 1135 9.41 -21.85 -34.56
N VAL A 1136 9.45 -23.17 -34.67
CA VAL A 1136 10.39 -23.87 -35.57
C VAL A 1136 9.91 -23.77 -37.01
N ALA A 1137 8.67 -24.18 -37.30
CA ALA A 1137 8.05 -24.01 -38.61
C ALA A 1137 8.07 -22.54 -39.07
N GLY A 1138 7.77 -21.60 -38.18
CA GLY A 1138 7.77 -20.17 -38.50
C GLY A 1138 9.16 -19.61 -38.88
N VAL A 1139 10.23 -20.10 -38.25
CA VAL A 1139 11.61 -19.75 -38.63
C VAL A 1139 11.97 -20.33 -40.00
N GLU A 1140 11.63 -21.59 -40.26
CA GLU A 1140 11.96 -22.27 -41.52
C GLU A 1140 11.26 -21.62 -42.73
N VAL A 1141 10.03 -21.15 -42.57
CA VAL A 1141 9.29 -20.41 -43.61
C VAL A 1141 9.92 -19.03 -43.88
N LEU A 1142 10.34 -18.30 -42.84
CA LEU A 1142 11.06 -17.03 -43.02
C LEU A 1142 12.44 -17.20 -43.69
N GLU A 1143 13.21 -18.25 -43.36
CA GLU A 1143 14.49 -18.51 -44.05
C GLU A 1143 14.28 -18.83 -45.54
N LYS A 1144 13.22 -19.57 -45.89
CA LYS A 1144 12.84 -19.82 -47.30
C LYS A 1144 12.42 -18.55 -48.03
N ALA A 1145 11.68 -17.66 -47.38
CA ALA A 1145 11.31 -16.37 -47.95
C ALA A 1145 12.55 -15.49 -48.24
N ILE A 1146 13.54 -15.47 -47.35
CA ILE A 1146 14.80 -14.72 -47.55
C ILE A 1146 15.56 -15.22 -48.79
N GLU A 1147 15.74 -16.52 -48.96
CA GLU A 1147 16.44 -17.07 -50.14
C GLU A 1147 15.63 -16.87 -51.44
N ALA A 1148 14.29 -16.83 -51.40
CA ALA A 1148 13.47 -16.49 -52.55
C ALA A 1148 13.65 -15.02 -53.00
N ILE A 1149 13.63 -14.07 -52.07
CA ILE A 1149 13.89 -12.64 -52.34
C ILE A 1149 15.31 -12.47 -52.90
N LYS A 1150 16.30 -13.17 -52.32
CA LYS A 1150 17.70 -13.14 -52.73
C LYS A 1150 17.94 -13.67 -54.14
N ALA A 1151 17.26 -14.75 -54.53
CA ALA A 1151 17.33 -15.28 -55.89
C ALA A 1151 16.78 -14.27 -56.91
N ALA A 1152 15.60 -13.71 -56.63
CA ALA A 1152 14.93 -12.75 -57.51
C ALA A 1152 15.73 -11.44 -57.67
N ILE A 1153 16.25 -10.85 -56.59
CA ILE A 1153 16.98 -9.58 -56.68
C ILE A 1153 18.33 -9.72 -57.41
N HIS A 1154 18.97 -10.89 -57.34
CA HIS A 1154 20.21 -11.15 -58.08
C HIS A 1154 19.99 -11.35 -59.59
N GLU A 1155 18.84 -11.88 -60.03
CA GLU A 1155 18.50 -11.96 -61.46
C GLU A 1155 18.38 -10.56 -62.08
N ASP A 1156 17.83 -9.61 -61.33
CA ASP A 1156 17.76 -8.18 -61.68
C ASP A 1156 19.06 -7.40 -61.37
N GLY A 1157 20.14 -8.07 -60.96
CA GLY A 1157 21.44 -7.44 -60.71
C GLY A 1157 21.51 -6.50 -59.49
N GLY A 1158 20.67 -6.74 -58.48
CA GLY A 1158 20.79 -6.17 -57.13
C GLY A 1158 21.40 -7.16 -56.12
N GLU A 1159 21.39 -6.78 -54.84
CA GLU A 1159 22.01 -7.53 -53.73
C GLU A 1159 21.13 -7.50 -52.47
N LEU A 1160 21.08 -8.64 -51.75
CA LEU A 1160 20.40 -8.82 -50.46
C LEU A 1160 21.40 -9.11 -49.35
N ASN A 1161 21.32 -8.35 -48.26
CA ASN A 1161 22.13 -8.54 -47.05
C ASN A 1161 21.22 -8.72 -45.81
N VAL A 1162 21.46 -9.76 -45.00
CA VAL A 1162 20.62 -10.07 -43.82
C VAL A 1162 21.21 -9.42 -42.57
N LYS A 1163 20.51 -8.45 -41.98
CA LYS A 1163 20.92 -7.74 -40.75
C LYS A 1163 20.52 -8.54 -39.50
N MET A 1164 19.31 -9.10 -39.48
CA MET A 1164 18.82 -9.97 -38.41
C MET A 1164 18.21 -11.24 -39.01
N LYS A 1165 18.71 -12.40 -38.59
CA LYS A 1165 18.12 -13.70 -38.94
C LYS A 1165 16.75 -13.90 -38.27
N PRO A 1166 15.86 -14.76 -38.80
CA PRO A 1166 14.57 -15.08 -38.20
C PRO A 1166 14.65 -15.41 -36.71
N LYS A 1167 14.03 -14.57 -35.88
CA LYS A 1167 14.07 -14.62 -34.42
C LYS A 1167 12.65 -14.37 -33.86
N ALA A 1168 12.34 -14.96 -32.70
CA ALA A 1168 11.20 -14.53 -31.91
C ALA A 1168 11.49 -13.18 -31.23
N VAL A 1169 10.52 -12.27 -31.30
CA VAL A 1169 10.66 -10.86 -30.92
C VAL A 1169 9.74 -10.55 -29.74
N SER A 1170 10.25 -9.84 -28.73
CA SER A 1170 9.43 -9.34 -27.61
C SER A 1170 8.72 -8.04 -27.98
N GLU A 1171 7.66 -7.70 -27.25
CA GLU A 1171 6.91 -6.45 -27.50
C GLU A 1171 7.80 -5.20 -27.43
N SER A 1172 8.82 -5.21 -26.58
CA SER A 1172 9.87 -4.17 -26.51
C SER A 1172 10.72 -4.08 -27.79
N GLU A 1173 11.11 -5.20 -28.39
CA GLU A 1173 11.93 -5.24 -29.61
C GLU A 1173 11.10 -4.89 -30.86
N ASP A 1174 9.78 -5.03 -30.80
CA ASP A 1174 8.82 -4.49 -31.78
C ASP A 1174 8.65 -2.97 -31.60
N GLN A 1175 8.54 -2.46 -30.37
CA GLN A 1175 8.48 -1.03 -30.06
C GLN A 1175 9.76 -0.29 -30.48
N GLU A 1176 10.94 -0.86 -30.22
CA GLU A 1176 12.22 -0.32 -30.68
C GLU A 1176 12.28 -0.21 -32.22
N LEU A 1177 11.79 -1.21 -32.95
CA LEU A 1177 11.70 -1.14 -34.41
C LEU A 1177 10.69 -0.09 -34.87
N ALA A 1178 9.53 0.02 -34.23
CA ALA A 1178 8.52 1.03 -34.56
C ALA A 1178 9.08 2.46 -34.39
N ALA A 1179 9.86 2.71 -33.34
CA ALA A 1179 10.55 3.98 -33.14
C ALA A 1179 11.62 4.26 -34.22
N ILE A 1180 12.36 3.23 -34.66
CA ILE A 1180 13.31 3.35 -35.79
C ILE A 1180 12.58 3.66 -37.11
N MET A 1181 11.43 3.02 -37.37
CA MET A 1181 10.59 3.29 -38.55
C MET A 1181 10.04 4.72 -38.53
N ALA A 1182 9.51 5.17 -37.39
CA ALA A 1182 8.99 6.53 -37.22
C ALA A 1182 10.08 7.58 -37.44
N LYS A 1183 11.24 7.42 -36.78
CA LYS A 1183 12.37 8.34 -36.93
C LYS A 1183 12.89 8.39 -38.38
N ALA A 1184 13.02 7.24 -39.04
CA ALA A 1184 13.52 7.22 -40.41
C ALA A 1184 12.51 7.80 -41.42
N ASN A 1185 11.19 7.73 -41.16
CA ASN A 1185 10.20 8.46 -41.95
C ASN A 1185 10.31 9.98 -41.72
N GLN A 1186 10.47 10.43 -40.47
CA GLN A 1186 10.66 11.85 -40.14
C GLN A 1186 11.92 12.42 -40.81
N GLU A 1187 13.06 11.73 -40.73
CA GLU A 1187 14.31 12.13 -41.40
C GLU A 1187 14.18 12.21 -42.94
N ASN A 1188 13.21 11.50 -43.54
CA ASN A 1188 12.90 11.62 -44.98
C ASN A 1188 11.90 12.75 -45.29
N GLN A 1189 11.08 13.18 -44.33
CA GLN A 1189 10.12 14.29 -44.50
C GLN A 1189 10.77 15.66 -44.32
N GLU A 1190 11.71 15.81 -43.38
CA GLU A 1190 12.37 17.10 -43.09
C GLU A 1190 13.26 17.65 -44.24
N ILE A 1191 13.49 16.86 -45.30
CA ILE A 1191 14.38 17.21 -46.42
C ILE A 1191 13.63 17.89 -47.59
N SER A 1192 12.29 17.91 -47.62
CA SER A 1192 11.53 18.54 -48.72
C SER A 1192 11.44 20.08 -48.61
N GLY A 1193 12.59 20.77 -48.69
CA GLY A 1193 12.66 22.18 -48.30
C GLY A 1193 13.82 23.03 -48.84
N ASP A 1194 14.45 22.72 -49.97
CA ASP A 1194 15.30 23.70 -50.68
C ASP A 1194 15.58 23.33 -52.16
N SER A 1195 15.01 24.10 -53.11
CA SER A 1195 15.46 24.31 -54.52
C SER A 1195 14.34 24.86 -55.42
N ALA A 1196 13.88 26.09 -55.18
CA ALA A 1196 12.90 26.79 -56.03
C ALA A 1196 13.33 28.20 -56.48
N GLU A 1197 14.56 28.64 -56.16
CA GLU A 1197 15.11 29.95 -56.57
C GLU A 1197 16.52 29.82 -57.18
N ASP A 1198 16.69 29.06 -58.28
CA ASP A 1198 17.93 29.15 -59.09
C ASP A 1198 17.77 28.66 -60.55
N SER A 1199 16.79 29.18 -61.30
CA SER A 1199 16.67 28.95 -62.76
C SER A 1199 15.90 30.05 -63.52
N ALA A 1200 16.28 31.31 -63.32
CA ALA A 1200 15.72 32.47 -64.05
C ALA A 1200 16.78 33.17 -64.94
N LEU A 1201 17.39 32.41 -65.87
CA LEU A 1201 18.32 32.93 -66.89
C LEU A 1201 18.21 32.17 -68.23
N GLU A 1202 17.03 32.21 -68.85
CA GLU A 1202 16.89 32.21 -70.31
C GLU A 1202 15.65 33.05 -70.67
N ASP A 1203 15.86 34.08 -71.53
CA ASP A 1203 15.02 35.27 -71.81
C ASP A 1203 14.67 36.20 -70.62
#